data_AF-A0A452IWJ4-F1
#
_entry.id   AF-A0A452IWJ4-F1
#
_cell.length_a   1.000
_cell.length_b   1.000
_cell.length_c   1.000
_cell.angle_alpha   90.00
_cell.angle_beta   90.00
_cell.angle_gamma   90.00
#
_symmetry.space_group_name_H-M   'P 1'
#
loop_
_entity.id
_entity.type
_entity.pdbx_description
1 polymer ?
#
loop_
_entity_poly.entity_id
_entity_poly.type
_entity_poly.pdbx_seq_one_letter_code
_entity_poly.pdbx_strand_id
1 'polypeptide(L)'
;NALEKETASKLSEMDTFNNQLKVHAVCKYIVFSNKRCFLPHSEAAAQVREREFQLQKLAEEKHEEERNKLAEIQQETEQQRKRQLEEDKRKQEQIAKEAEERRKQHEEEKRRKDAANLQESEKHTSKLNLNEKFADLLKQAEGRNLKPTWRSEGKLHLLIYFLLKMFLVDEKTVGEPGWLYGSFQGHFGWFPCNYVEKISENEKALSPKRALLPPTVLLSTTSASPDRSAEDTDYQNVPFSSLTVNTTWQKKSAFTRTVSPGSVSPVHGQGQAVENLKAQALCSWTAKKDNHLNFSKNDVITVLEKQENWWFGEVHGGRGWFPKSYVKILPGNENKREDFSVCVCCVWTEYVALYSYTSAEPGDLTFAEGEEILVIQKDGEWWTGSIADRTGIFPSNYVKPKDQDGSGTAGRTVTLNKKPEIAQVTTAYAASGTEQLSLAPGQLILILKKNLSGWWQGELQARGKKRQKGWFPANHVKLLGPSSERTTPAALSVCQVIAMYDYAANNEDELSFSKGQIINVLSKDDADWWQGEISGVTGLFPSNYVKMTTDSDPSQQWCADLQTLDTMQPMERKRQGYIHELIQTEERYMDDLQLVLEVFQKRMAESGCLTEEEMGLIFVNWKELIMSNTKLLKALRVRKKTGGEKMPVQMIGDILAAELSHMQAYIRFCSCQLNGAALLQQKTDEEIEFKDFLKKLASDPRCKGMPLSSFLLKPMQRITRYPLLIKSILENTPENHPDHNNLKLALERAEELCSQVNEGVREKENSDRLEWIQSHVQCEGLAEQPIFNSITNCLGPRKLLHSGKLYKTKSNKELYGFLFNDFLLLTYMVKQFVSSGSDKLFSPKSHSQFKMYKMPIFLNEVLVKLPTDPSSDEPVFHISHIDRVYTLKTDNINERTAWVQKIKGASEQYIETEKKKREKAYQARSQKSSGIGRLMVHVIEATELKACKPNGKSNPYCEISMGSQSYSTRTLQDTLNPKWNFNCQFFIKDLYQDVLCITMFDRDQFSPDDFLGRTEVPVAKIRTEQENKGPTTKRLLLHEVPTGEVWVRFDLQLFEQKTLL
;
A
#
# COMPACT_ATOMS: atom_id res chain seq x y z
N ASN A 1 31.86 32.24 -29.61
CA ASN A 1 32.82 32.20 -30.74
C ASN A 1 34.28 32.10 -30.30
N ALA A 2 34.89 33.14 -29.71
CA ALA A 2 36.34 33.12 -29.40
C ALA A 2 36.71 32.05 -28.34
N LEU A 3 36.02 32.07 -27.19
CA LEU A 3 36.27 31.15 -26.09
C LEU A 3 36.02 29.67 -26.46
N GLU A 4 35.03 29.39 -27.31
CA GLU A 4 34.76 28.04 -27.82
C GLU A 4 35.88 27.53 -28.74
N LYS A 5 36.48 28.40 -29.58
CA LYS A 5 37.66 28.01 -30.37
C LYS A 5 38.86 27.67 -29.48
N GLU A 6 39.11 28.45 -28.43
CA GLU A 6 40.19 28.15 -27.48
C GLU A 6 39.92 26.85 -26.71
N THR A 7 38.67 26.63 -26.28
CA THR A 7 38.25 25.40 -25.59
C THR A 7 38.39 24.17 -26.49
N ALA A 8 37.99 24.27 -27.76
CA ALA A 8 38.16 23.19 -28.74
C ALA A 8 39.63 22.89 -29.05
N SER A 9 40.50 23.91 -29.14
CA SER A 9 41.95 23.70 -29.31
C SER A 9 42.55 22.92 -28.14
N LYS A 10 42.25 23.34 -26.91
CA LYS A 10 42.77 22.69 -25.70
C LYS A 10 42.24 21.27 -25.48
N LEU A 11 41.02 20.96 -25.93
CA LEU A 11 40.51 19.59 -25.97
C LEU A 11 41.29 18.74 -27.00
N SER A 12 41.53 19.27 -28.20
CA SER A 12 42.30 18.57 -29.24
C SER A 12 43.76 18.31 -28.83
N GLU A 13 44.41 19.25 -28.15
CA GLU A 13 45.75 19.09 -27.57
C GLU A 13 45.77 17.97 -26.49
N MET A 14 44.75 17.91 -25.64
CA MET A 14 44.64 16.92 -24.56
C MET A 14 44.35 15.50 -25.08
N ASP A 15 43.53 15.35 -26.12
CA ASP A 15 43.34 14.05 -26.80
C ASP A 15 44.60 13.59 -27.55
N THR A 16 45.37 14.54 -28.11
CA THR A 16 46.67 14.23 -28.72
C THR A 16 47.65 13.69 -27.67
N PHE A 17 47.69 14.29 -26.47
CA PHE A 17 48.51 13.82 -25.35
C PHE A 17 48.06 12.44 -24.82
N ASN A 18 46.75 12.22 -24.69
CA ASN A 18 46.19 10.92 -24.27
C ASN A 18 46.53 9.79 -25.26
N ASN A 19 46.57 10.07 -26.57
CA ASN A 19 46.97 9.08 -27.56
C ASN A 19 48.48 8.78 -27.53
N GLN A 20 49.34 9.79 -27.28
CA GLN A 20 50.77 9.54 -27.05
C GLN A 20 51.04 8.65 -25.83
N LEU A 21 50.29 8.84 -24.72
CA LEU A 21 50.36 7.98 -23.55
C LEU A 21 49.96 6.52 -23.86
N LYS A 22 48.92 6.30 -24.66
CA LYS A 22 48.52 4.94 -25.10
C LYS A 22 49.60 4.24 -25.92
N VAL A 23 50.21 4.93 -26.89
CA VAL A 23 51.33 4.39 -27.69
C VAL A 23 52.51 4.01 -26.78
N HIS A 24 52.87 4.88 -25.83
CA HIS A 24 53.98 4.63 -24.92
C HIS A 24 53.71 3.49 -23.90
N ALA A 25 52.43 3.17 -23.62
CA ALA A 25 52.06 2.00 -22.84
C ALA A 25 52.22 0.69 -23.64
N VAL A 26 51.74 0.65 -24.89
CA VAL A 26 51.87 -0.53 -25.77
C VAL A 26 53.34 -0.87 -26.05
N CYS A 27 54.19 0.14 -26.30
CA CYS A 27 55.62 -0.07 -26.52
C CYS A 27 56.35 -0.71 -25.31
N LYS A 28 55.86 -0.55 -24.07
CA LYS A 28 56.47 -1.20 -22.90
C LYS A 28 56.15 -2.69 -22.80
N TYR A 29 55.01 -3.15 -23.30
CA TYR A 29 54.59 -4.55 -23.17
C TYR A 29 55.33 -5.49 -24.14
N ILE A 30 55.69 -4.98 -25.32
CA ILE A 30 56.38 -5.76 -26.38
C ILE A 30 57.88 -5.99 -26.07
N VAL A 31 58.49 -5.14 -25.23
CA VAL A 31 59.95 -5.17 -24.96
C VAL A 31 60.39 -6.32 -24.04
N PHE A 32 59.48 -6.91 -23.24
CA PHE A 32 59.87 -7.86 -22.19
C PHE A 32 59.91 -9.34 -22.60
N SER A 33 59.37 -9.71 -23.77
CA SER A 33 59.10 -11.11 -24.13
C SER A 33 59.98 -11.71 -25.23
N ASN A 34 60.81 -10.93 -25.94
CA ASN A 34 61.64 -11.45 -27.04
C ASN A 34 63.01 -10.78 -27.20
N LYS A 35 64.04 -11.33 -26.53
CA LYS A 35 65.44 -11.27 -27.05
C LYS A 35 66.39 -12.29 -26.39
N ARG A 36 66.53 -13.46 -27.04
CA ARG A 36 67.76 -14.27 -27.02
C ARG A 36 67.92 -14.96 -28.38
N CYS A 37 69.14 -15.04 -28.90
CA CYS A 37 69.57 -15.83 -30.07
C CYS A 37 69.11 -15.40 -31.51
N PHE A 38 69.79 -14.38 -32.05
CA PHE A 38 70.58 -14.40 -33.31
C PHE A 38 70.11 -15.12 -34.61
N LEU A 39 70.05 -14.32 -35.71
CA LEU A 39 70.44 -14.61 -37.10
C LEU A 39 69.57 -15.61 -37.95
N PRO A 40 69.70 -15.67 -39.31
CA PRO A 40 69.25 -14.61 -40.21
C PRO A 40 68.54 -15.12 -41.48
N HIS A 41 67.26 -14.81 -41.73
CA HIS A 41 66.57 -15.14 -43.00
C HIS A 41 65.85 -13.92 -43.60
N SER A 42 66.30 -13.49 -44.79
CA SER A 42 65.86 -12.25 -45.44
C SER A 42 64.44 -12.33 -46.02
N GLU A 43 64.05 -13.47 -46.58
CA GLU A 43 62.81 -13.64 -47.34
C GLU A 43 61.57 -13.80 -46.44
N ALA A 44 61.72 -14.52 -45.31
CA ALA A 44 60.66 -14.63 -44.32
C ALA A 44 60.26 -13.25 -43.75
N ALA A 45 61.25 -12.37 -43.53
CA ALA A 45 61.04 -10.99 -43.09
C ALA A 45 60.42 -10.08 -44.18
N ALA A 46 60.35 -10.52 -45.45
CA ALA A 46 59.56 -9.84 -46.48
C ALA A 46 58.11 -10.32 -46.47
N GLN A 47 57.88 -11.64 -46.45
CA GLN A 47 56.53 -12.22 -46.43
C GLN A 47 55.74 -11.87 -45.15
N VAL A 48 56.41 -11.74 -44.01
CA VAL A 48 55.78 -11.26 -42.76
C VAL A 48 55.30 -9.82 -42.92
N ARG A 49 56.14 -8.91 -43.44
CA ARG A 49 55.75 -7.51 -43.65
C ARG A 49 54.65 -7.33 -44.69
N GLU A 50 54.65 -8.14 -45.75
CA GLU A 50 53.53 -8.18 -46.71
C GLU A 50 52.24 -8.60 -46.01
N ARG A 51 52.26 -9.66 -45.18
CA ARG A 51 51.09 -10.08 -44.38
C ARG A 51 50.66 -9.04 -43.35
N GLU A 52 51.59 -8.39 -42.67
CA GLU A 52 51.30 -7.30 -41.73
C GLU A 52 50.62 -6.12 -42.45
N PHE A 53 51.10 -5.74 -43.63
CA PHE A 53 50.49 -4.69 -44.45
C PHE A 53 49.08 -5.07 -44.94
N GLN A 54 48.89 -6.29 -45.44
CA GLN A 54 47.57 -6.78 -45.85
C GLN A 54 46.59 -6.87 -44.66
N LEU A 55 47.04 -7.35 -43.48
CA LEU A 55 46.24 -7.39 -42.26
C LEU A 55 45.90 -6.00 -41.74
N GLN A 56 46.83 -5.04 -41.81
CA GLN A 56 46.57 -3.66 -41.43
C GLN A 56 45.55 -3.02 -42.38
N LYS A 57 45.66 -3.23 -43.69
CA LYS A 57 44.67 -2.75 -44.66
C LYS A 57 43.28 -3.35 -44.42
N LEU A 58 43.20 -4.65 -44.12
CA LEU A 58 41.94 -5.32 -43.76
C LEU A 58 41.35 -4.79 -42.44
N ALA A 59 42.20 -4.43 -41.47
CA ALA A 59 41.78 -3.78 -40.23
C ALA A 59 41.27 -2.35 -40.47
N GLU A 60 41.94 -1.58 -41.34
CA GLU A 60 41.52 -0.23 -41.73
C GLU A 60 40.19 -0.24 -42.50
N GLU A 61 40.02 -1.15 -43.48
CA GLU A 61 38.76 -1.36 -44.21
C GLU A 61 37.61 -1.74 -43.26
N LYS A 62 37.86 -2.66 -42.32
CA LYS A 62 36.86 -3.03 -41.31
C LYS A 62 36.54 -1.88 -40.35
N HIS A 63 37.54 -1.09 -39.96
CA HIS A 63 37.34 0.06 -39.07
C HIS A 63 36.58 1.20 -39.77
N GLU A 64 36.70 1.32 -41.10
CA GLU A 64 35.87 2.20 -41.94
C GLU A 64 34.42 1.68 -42.03
N GLU A 65 34.23 0.37 -42.19
CA GLU A 65 32.91 -0.26 -42.19
C GLU A 65 32.18 -0.09 -40.84
N GLU A 66 32.90 -0.25 -39.71
CA GLU A 66 32.39 0.02 -38.36
C GLU A 66 32.11 1.53 -38.14
N ARG A 67 32.91 2.44 -38.69
CA ARG A 67 32.60 3.90 -38.70
C ARG A 67 31.32 4.21 -39.45
N ASN A 68 31.14 3.65 -40.65
CA ASN A 68 29.96 3.87 -41.48
C ASN A 68 28.68 3.33 -40.79
N LYS A 69 28.75 2.13 -40.19
CA LYS A 69 27.63 1.57 -39.40
C LYS A 69 27.29 2.42 -38.18
N LEU A 70 28.28 2.97 -37.46
CA LEU A 70 28.00 3.93 -36.38
C LEU A 70 27.34 5.22 -36.88
N ALA A 71 27.77 5.74 -38.03
CA ALA A 71 27.18 6.94 -38.63
C ALA A 71 25.72 6.70 -39.07
N GLU A 72 25.43 5.55 -39.67
CA GLU A 72 24.09 5.12 -40.07
C GLU A 72 23.16 4.98 -38.85
N ILE A 73 23.61 4.28 -37.79
CA ILE A 73 22.88 4.15 -36.51
C ILE A 73 22.64 5.52 -35.86
N GLN A 74 23.61 6.45 -35.89
CA GLN A 74 23.42 7.81 -35.39
C GLN A 74 22.36 8.57 -36.22
N GLN A 75 22.36 8.40 -37.54
CA GLN A 75 21.43 9.06 -38.44
C GLN A 75 19.99 8.52 -38.26
N GLU A 76 19.82 7.21 -38.07
CA GLU A 76 18.53 6.61 -37.69
C GLU A 76 18.07 7.07 -36.31
N THR A 77 18.97 7.11 -35.32
CA THR A 77 18.66 7.57 -33.95
C THR A 77 18.21 9.04 -33.96
N GLU A 78 18.84 9.91 -34.76
CA GLU A 78 18.41 11.30 -34.89
C GLU A 78 17.09 11.44 -35.68
N GLN A 79 16.83 10.59 -36.67
CA GLN A 79 15.52 10.52 -37.32
C GLN A 79 14.42 10.10 -36.34
N GLN A 80 14.62 9.04 -35.54
CA GLN A 80 13.68 8.63 -34.50
C GLN A 80 13.44 9.77 -33.50
N ARG A 81 14.51 10.42 -33.03
CA ARG A 81 14.41 11.57 -32.11
C ARG A 81 13.63 12.74 -32.70
N LYS A 82 13.75 13.01 -34.01
CA LYS A 82 12.94 14.04 -34.70
C LYS A 82 11.47 13.64 -34.82
N ARG A 83 11.17 12.38 -35.16
CA ARG A 83 9.78 11.86 -35.19
C ARG A 83 9.14 11.94 -33.81
N GLN A 84 9.85 11.53 -32.76
CA GLN A 84 9.39 11.63 -31.36
C GLN A 84 9.08 13.07 -30.96
N LEU A 85 9.98 14.02 -31.26
CA LEU A 85 9.78 15.44 -30.97
C LEU A 85 8.57 16.02 -31.73
N GLU A 86 8.31 15.57 -32.96
CA GLU A 86 7.16 15.99 -33.74
C GLU A 86 5.85 15.40 -33.21
N GLU A 87 5.85 14.15 -32.77
CA GLU A 87 4.70 13.48 -32.14
C GLU A 87 4.36 14.12 -30.79
N ASP A 88 5.37 14.40 -29.96
CA ASP A 88 5.17 15.05 -28.66
C ASP A 88 4.71 16.51 -28.80
N LYS A 89 5.14 17.21 -29.86
CA LYS A 89 4.59 18.52 -30.24
C LYS A 89 3.12 18.42 -30.64
N ARG A 90 2.73 17.42 -31.44
CA ARG A 90 1.32 17.18 -31.80
C ARG A 90 0.47 16.86 -30.56
N LYS A 91 0.98 16.07 -29.61
CA LYS A 91 0.32 15.82 -28.31
C LYS A 91 0.15 17.10 -27.51
N GLN A 92 1.17 17.96 -27.41
CA GLN A 92 1.05 19.25 -26.73
C GLN A 92 0.04 20.18 -27.40
N GLU A 93 0.02 20.27 -28.73
CA GLU A 93 -0.98 21.05 -29.49
C GLU A 93 -2.41 20.52 -29.28
N GLN A 94 -2.59 19.20 -29.13
CA GLN A 94 -3.90 18.61 -28.85
C GLN A 94 -4.35 18.83 -27.39
N ILE A 95 -3.44 18.69 -26.41
CA ILE A 95 -3.71 19.02 -25.00
C ILE A 95 -4.06 20.51 -24.86
N ALA A 96 -3.40 21.40 -25.60
CA ALA A 96 -3.72 22.82 -25.61
C ALA A 96 -5.14 23.10 -26.17
N LYS A 97 -5.53 22.44 -27.27
CA LYS A 97 -6.89 22.54 -27.83
C LYS A 97 -7.94 22.03 -26.85
N GLU A 98 -7.73 20.87 -26.23
CA GLU A 98 -8.65 20.36 -25.21
C GLU A 98 -8.77 21.29 -23.99
N ALA A 99 -7.67 21.91 -23.56
CA ALA A 99 -7.70 22.90 -22.47
C ALA A 99 -8.47 24.17 -22.86
N GLU A 100 -8.40 24.60 -24.12
CA GLU A 100 -9.17 25.74 -24.64
C GLU A 100 -10.67 25.40 -24.79
N GLU A 101 -11.02 24.20 -25.26
CA GLU A 101 -12.40 23.73 -25.30
C GLU A 101 -13.01 23.61 -23.90
N ARG A 102 -12.28 23.03 -22.93
CA ARG A 102 -12.73 22.96 -21.52
C ARG A 102 -12.97 24.35 -20.93
N ARG A 103 -12.15 25.36 -21.28
CA ARG A 103 -12.38 26.76 -20.88
C ARG A 103 -13.65 27.32 -21.50
N LYS A 104 -13.88 27.13 -22.80
CA LYS A 104 -15.09 27.60 -23.50
C LYS A 104 -16.36 26.93 -22.95
N GLN A 105 -16.31 25.62 -22.68
CA GLN A 105 -17.40 24.88 -22.03
C GLN A 105 -17.71 25.44 -20.64
N HIS A 106 -16.69 25.73 -19.83
CA HIS A 106 -16.88 26.31 -18.49
C HIS A 106 -17.43 27.75 -18.54
N GLU A 107 -17.03 28.57 -19.51
CA GLU A 107 -17.62 29.90 -19.73
C GLU A 107 -19.08 29.82 -20.20
N GLU A 108 -19.42 28.88 -21.08
CA GLU A 108 -20.82 28.70 -21.51
C GLU A 108 -21.69 28.11 -20.39
N GLU A 109 -21.19 27.16 -19.61
CA GLU A 109 -21.88 26.63 -18.42
C GLU A 109 -22.12 27.74 -17.39
N LYS A 110 -21.14 28.63 -17.18
CA LYS A 110 -21.31 29.82 -16.34
C LYS A 110 -22.41 30.73 -16.89
N ARG A 111 -22.37 31.09 -18.19
CA ARG A 111 -23.42 31.89 -18.84
C ARG A 111 -24.81 31.25 -18.71
N ARG A 112 -24.92 29.92 -18.79
CA ARG A 112 -26.18 29.19 -18.59
C ARG A 112 -26.67 29.27 -17.14
N LYS A 113 -25.77 29.20 -16.14
CA LYS A 113 -26.11 29.40 -14.71
C LYS A 113 -26.54 30.83 -14.42
N ASP A 114 -25.82 31.82 -14.96
CA ASP A 114 -26.15 33.24 -14.83
C ASP A 114 -27.53 33.54 -15.45
N ALA A 115 -27.83 32.98 -16.64
CA ALA A 115 -29.13 33.11 -17.29
C ALA A 115 -30.27 32.37 -16.54
N ALA A 116 -29.99 31.20 -15.95
CA ALA A 116 -30.96 30.47 -15.13
C ALA A 116 -31.34 31.26 -13.87
N ASN A 117 -30.34 31.81 -13.15
CA ASN A 117 -30.55 32.68 -11.99
C ASN A 117 -31.37 33.92 -12.34
N LEU A 118 -31.11 34.54 -13.51
CA LEU A 118 -31.89 35.69 -13.98
C LEU A 118 -33.37 35.31 -14.20
N GLN A 119 -33.63 34.20 -14.89
CA GLN A 119 -34.99 33.71 -15.16
C GLN A 119 -35.70 33.21 -13.90
N GLU A 120 -34.97 32.77 -12.87
CA GLU A 120 -35.54 32.42 -11.56
C GLU A 120 -35.89 33.67 -10.73
N SER A 121 -35.09 34.73 -10.82
CA SER A 121 -35.41 36.06 -10.26
C SER A 121 -36.67 36.68 -10.89
N GLU A 122 -36.82 36.58 -12.22
CA GLU A 122 -38.03 37.00 -12.92
C GLU A 122 -39.27 36.21 -12.47
N LYS A 123 -39.14 34.89 -12.27
CA LYS A 123 -40.23 34.04 -11.73
C LYS A 123 -40.55 34.40 -10.28
N HIS A 124 -39.56 34.75 -9.45
CA HIS A 124 -39.78 35.19 -8.07
C HIS A 124 -40.54 36.54 -8.03
N THR A 125 -40.12 37.49 -8.85
CA THR A 125 -40.77 38.81 -9.00
C THR A 125 -42.20 38.69 -9.54
N SER A 126 -42.44 37.73 -10.43
CA SER A 126 -43.78 37.41 -10.96
C SER A 126 -44.69 36.76 -9.91
N LYS A 127 -44.16 35.91 -9.02
CA LYS A 127 -44.94 35.31 -7.92
C LYS A 127 -45.39 36.33 -6.88
N LEU A 128 -44.55 37.32 -6.57
CA LEU A 128 -44.90 38.40 -5.63
C LEU A 128 -46.14 39.19 -6.11
N ASN A 129 -46.15 39.59 -7.39
CA ASN A 129 -47.30 40.26 -8.03
C ASN A 129 -48.58 39.40 -8.08
N LEU A 130 -48.47 38.07 -8.03
CA LEU A 130 -49.63 37.18 -8.05
C LEU A 130 -50.25 37.03 -6.66
N ASN A 131 -49.45 37.04 -5.60
CA ASN A 131 -49.91 36.88 -4.21
C ASN A 131 -50.76 38.07 -3.74
N GLU A 132 -50.43 39.31 -4.13
CA GLU A 132 -51.28 40.48 -3.81
C GLU A 132 -52.68 40.34 -4.43
N LYS A 133 -52.76 39.92 -5.71
CA LYS A 133 -54.06 39.69 -6.38
C LYS A 133 -54.86 38.52 -5.81
N PHE A 134 -54.21 37.50 -5.24
CA PHE A 134 -54.90 36.41 -4.55
C PHE A 134 -55.43 36.80 -3.17
N ALA A 135 -54.78 37.75 -2.47
CA ALA A 135 -55.22 38.21 -1.16
C ALA A 135 -56.58 38.95 -1.20
N ASP A 136 -56.85 39.71 -2.26
CA ASP A 136 -58.15 40.40 -2.42
C ASP A 136 -59.27 39.48 -2.90
N LEU A 137 -58.99 38.51 -3.77
CA LEU A 137 -59.99 37.54 -4.25
C LEU A 137 -60.50 36.60 -3.15
N LEU A 138 -59.68 36.26 -2.16
CA LEU A 138 -60.07 35.39 -1.05
C LEU A 138 -61.08 36.01 -0.07
N LYS A 139 -61.45 37.30 -0.22
CA LYS A 139 -62.53 37.94 0.55
C LYS A 139 -63.92 37.76 -0.08
N GLN A 140 -64.06 37.13 -1.25
CA GLN A 140 -65.33 37.03 -2.00
C GLN A 140 -65.71 35.58 -2.39
N ALA A 141 -65.62 34.62 -1.46
CA ALA A 141 -65.91 33.21 -1.76
C ALA A 141 -66.62 32.39 -0.66
N GLU A 142 -67.28 33.00 0.33
CA GLU A 142 -68.16 32.23 1.23
C GLU A 142 -69.52 31.94 0.58
N GLY A 143 -69.67 30.71 0.09
CA GLY A 143 -70.98 30.08 -0.11
C GLY A 143 -71.35 29.68 -1.53
N ARG A 144 -71.15 28.40 -1.87
CA ARG A 144 -72.19 27.45 -2.35
C ARG A 144 -71.62 26.05 -2.54
N ASN A 145 -72.45 25.02 -2.30
CA ASN A 145 -72.17 23.63 -2.65
C ASN A 145 -72.49 23.37 -4.13
N LEU A 146 -71.73 22.49 -4.80
CA LEU A 146 -72.28 21.47 -5.73
C LEU A 146 -71.25 20.36 -6.07
N LYS A 147 -71.77 19.22 -6.54
CA LYS A 147 -71.11 18.03 -7.15
C LYS A 147 -71.90 17.66 -8.43
N PRO A 148 -71.47 16.77 -9.36
CA PRO A 148 -70.48 15.67 -9.25
C PRO A 148 -69.22 15.88 -10.14
N THR A 149 -68.71 15.11 -11.13
CA THR A 149 -69.17 13.96 -11.97
C THR A 149 -68.06 12.88 -12.13
N TRP A 150 -67.80 12.37 -13.36
CA TRP A 150 -66.90 11.25 -13.74
C TRP A 150 -66.36 11.50 -15.18
N ARG A 151 -65.43 10.74 -15.81
CA ARG A 151 -64.83 9.40 -15.53
C ARG A 151 -63.50 9.19 -16.31
N SER A 152 -62.58 8.35 -15.80
CA SER A 152 -61.50 7.59 -16.52
C SER A 152 -60.41 8.39 -17.27
N GLU A 153 -59.12 8.01 -17.32
CA GLU A 153 -58.41 6.74 -17.04
C GLU A 153 -57.07 6.96 -16.27
N GLY A 154 -56.26 5.89 -16.06
CA GLY A 154 -54.82 6.01 -15.81
C GLY A 154 -54.33 6.08 -14.35
N LYS A 155 -54.37 4.97 -13.59
CA LYS A 155 -53.73 4.86 -12.26
C LYS A 155 -52.43 4.04 -12.31
N LEU A 156 -51.25 4.67 -12.15
CA LEU A 156 -50.08 4.05 -11.50
C LEU A 156 -49.02 5.06 -11.02
N HIS A 157 -49.37 6.04 -10.16
CA HIS A 157 -48.37 6.94 -9.58
C HIS A 157 -48.72 7.45 -8.16
N LEU A 158 -48.83 6.55 -7.17
CA LEU A 158 -48.81 6.93 -5.75
C LEU A 158 -48.50 5.73 -4.83
N LEU A 159 -47.24 5.53 -4.42
CA LEU A 159 -46.89 4.71 -3.24
C LEU A 159 -45.44 4.84 -2.71
N ILE A 160 -44.74 5.96 -2.97
CA ILE A 160 -43.45 6.27 -2.32
C ILE A 160 -43.49 7.72 -1.80
N TYR A 161 -44.11 7.91 -0.64
CA TYR A 161 -43.90 9.06 0.24
C TYR A 161 -44.28 8.68 1.68
N PHE A 162 -43.58 9.25 2.66
CA PHE A 162 -43.66 8.95 4.10
C PHE A 162 -43.33 7.52 4.56
N LEU A 163 -42.08 7.32 5.01
CA LEU A 163 -41.83 6.81 6.37
C LEU A 163 -40.38 7.03 6.83
N LEU A 164 -40.13 8.15 7.51
CA LEU A 164 -39.01 8.35 8.46
C LEU A 164 -39.34 9.54 9.37
N LYS A 165 -38.93 9.50 10.64
CA LYS A 165 -39.24 10.53 11.66
C LYS A 165 -38.03 11.42 11.95
N MET A 166 -38.29 12.69 12.25
CA MET A 166 -37.29 13.73 12.51
C MET A 166 -36.85 13.79 13.98
N PHE A 167 -35.74 14.49 14.24
CA PHE A 167 -35.25 14.91 15.56
C PHE A 167 -35.26 16.45 15.70
N LEU A 168 -35.03 16.95 16.91
CA LEU A 168 -35.14 18.37 17.29
C LEU A 168 -33.95 18.81 18.16
N VAL A 169 -33.46 20.05 17.96
CA VAL A 169 -32.36 20.66 18.74
C VAL A 169 -32.47 22.19 18.77
N ASP A 170 -31.86 22.80 19.79
CA ASP A 170 -31.83 24.25 20.06
C ASP A 170 -30.45 24.87 19.72
N GLU A 171 -30.41 26.15 19.37
CA GLU A 171 -29.31 26.79 18.62
C GLU A 171 -28.43 27.74 19.47
N LYS A 172 -28.07 27.35 20.71
CA LYS A 172 -27.39 28.24 21.68
C LYS A 172 -26.20 27.65 22.46
N THR A 173 -25.29 26.97 21.76
CA THR A 173 -23.94 26.66 22.28
C THR A 173 -22.89 26.71 21.17
N VAL A 174 -21.75 27.36 21.44
CA VAL A 174 -20.61 27.47 20.51
C VAL A 174 -19.67 26.27 20.70
N GLY A 175 -19.16 25.72 19.59
CA GLY A 175 -18.21 24.59 19.55
C GLY A 175 -17.27 24.68 18.35
N GLU A 176 -16.36 23.72 18.22
CA GLU A 176 -15.31 23.74 17.18
C GLU A 176 -15.87 23.52 15.75
N PRO A 177 -15.19 24.03 14.70
CA PRO A 177 -15.64 23.89 13.31
C PRO A 177 -15.83 22.42 12.91
N GLY A 178 -16.98 22.13 12.29
CA GLY A 178 -17.32 20.78 11.79
C GLY A 178 -18.18 19.93 12.74
N TRP A 179 -18.60 20.46 13.90
CA TRP A 179 -19.50 19.77 14.83
C TRP A 179 -20.81 20.55 15.07
N LEU A 180 -21.92 19.81 15.12
CA LEU A 180 -23.25 20.32 15.45
C LEU A 180 -23.70 19.69 16.79
N TYR A 181 -24.17 20.50 17.74
CA TYR A 181 -24.82 19.95 18.92
C TYR A 181 -26.21 19.44 18.54
N GLY A 182 -26.58 18.26 19.04
CA GLY A 182 -27.73 17.49 18.58
C GLY A 182 -28.45 16.75 19.70
N SER A 183 -29.66 16.25 19.41
CA SER A 183 -30.34 15.26 20.23
C SER A 183 -30.79 14.06 19.41
N PHE A 184 -30.54 12.85 19.90
CA PHE A 184 -30.95 11.59 19.27
C PHE A 184 -31.50 10.65 20.34
N GLN A 185 -32.71 10.15 20.11
CA GLN A 185 -33.46 9.27 21.04
C GLN A 185 -33.54 9.75 22.51
N GLY A 186 -33.45 11.08 22.74
CA GLY A 186 -33.49 11.69 24.07
C GLY A 186 -32.12 11.91 24.74
N HIS A 187 -31.02 11.53 24.08
CA HIS A 187 -29.66 11.83 24.51
C HIS A 187 -29.10 13.02 23.70
N PHE A 188 -28.39 13.93 24.37
CA PHE A 188 -27.81 15.14 23.77
C PHE A 188 -26.28 15.01 23.64
N GLY A 189 -25.69 15.53 22.56
CA GLY A 189 -24.26 15.39 22.27
C GLY A 189 -23.81 16.13 21.01
N TRP A 190 -22.52 16.07 20.69
CA TRP A 190 -21.96 16.67 19.47
C TRP A 190 -21.87 15.63 18.35
N PHE A 191 -22.22 16.02 17.12
CA PHE A 191 -22.27 15.18 15.93
C PHE A 191 -21.46 15.84 14.79
N PRO A 192 -20.66 15.09 13.99
CA PRO A 192 -19.91 15.68 12.89
C PRO A 192 -20.84 16.10 11.74
N CYS A 193 -20.60 17.28 11.16
CA CYS A 193 -21.44 17.88 10.11
C CYS A 193 -21.61 17.00 8.86
N ASN A 194 -20.64 16.14 8.55
CA ASN A 194 -20.69 15.26 7.38
C ASN A 194 -21.75 14.14 7.49
N TYR A 195 -22.44 14.02 8.62
CA TYR A 195 -23.48 13.01 8.87
C TYR A 195 -24.85 13.62 9.26
N VAL A 196 -25.03 14.94 9.13
CA VAL A 196 -26.30 15.64 9.46
C VAL A 196 -26.50 16.89 8.61
N GLU A 197 -27.64 16.98 7.91
CA GLU A 197 -28.05 18.18 7.16
C GLU A 197 -28.91 19.14 7.99
N LYS A 198 -28.89 20.43 7.63
CA LYS A 198 -29.69 21.50 8.27
C LYS A 198 -30.86 21.91 7.37
N ILE A 199 -32.05 22.02 7.94
CA ILE A 199 -33.30 22.38 7.25
C ILE A 199 -33.75 23.77 7.71
N SER A 200 -34.33 24.58 6.81
CA SER A 200 -34.84 25.93 7.11
C SER A 200 -36.25 25.92 7.71
N GLU A 201 -36.54 26.90 8.58
CA GLU A 201 -37.83 27.01 9.26
C GLU A 201 -38.96 27.50 8.34
N ASN A 202 -39.97 26.67 8.10
CA ASN A 202 -41.36 27.12 7.92
C ASN A 202 -42.37 25.95 7.92
N GLU A 203 -42.78 25.48 9.10
CA GLU A 203 -44.15 25.03 9.41
C GLU A 203 -44.33 24.78 10.92
N LYS A 204 -45.54 24.94 11.46
CA LYS A 204 -45.79 24.95 12.92
C LYS A 204 -46.34 23.62 13.46
N ALA A 205 -45.88 23.26 14.66
CA ALA A 205 -46.22 22.01 15.34
C ALA A 205 -47.55 22.04 16.12
N LEU A 206 -48.12 20.85 16.36
CA LEU A 206 -49.19 20.58 17.33
C LEU A 206 -48.87 19.33 18.17
N SER A 207 -49.44 19.27 19.37
CA SER A 207 -49.30 18.22 20.42
C SER A 207 -50.64 18.17 21.22
N PRO A 208 -50.94 17.32 22.25
CA PRO A 208 -50.00 16.73 23.22
C PRO A 208 -50.36 15.38 23.98
N LYS A 209 -49.38 14.92 24.79
CA LYS A 209 -49.48 14.40 26.20
C LYS A 209 -50.04 13.00 26.60
N ARG A 210 -49.47 12.55 27.74
CA ARG A 210 -49.88 11.54 28.78
C ARG A 210 -49.68 10.03 28.50
N ALA A 211 -49.47 9.15 29.51
CA ALA A 211 -48.74 9.27 30.80
C ALA A 211 -48.72 7.93 31.60
N LEU A 212 -47.56 7.60 32.20
CA LEU A 212 -47.36 6.81 33.44
C LEU A 212 -47.70 5.28 33.49
N LEU A 213 -47.15 4.65 34.53
CA LEU A 213 -47.08 3.22 34.93
C LEU A 213 -47.78 3.03 36.31
N PRO A 214 -47.78 1.85 36.99
CA PRO A 214 -47.98 0.42 36.64
C PRO A 214 -49.17 -0.13 37.52
N PRO A 215 -49.25 -1.36 38.12
CA PRO A 215 -48.60 -2.67 37.93
C PRO A 215 -49.61 -3.87 37.92
N THR A 216 -49.16 -5.07 38.33
CA THR A 216 -49.91 -6.33 38.65
C THR A 216 -50.03 -7.32 37.47
N VAL A 217 -49.67 -8.63 37.46
CA VAL A 217 -49.07 -9.66 38.35
C VAL A 217 -49.97 -10.93 38.45
N LEU A 218 -49.36 -12.09 38.16
CA LEU A 218 -49.71 -13.49 38.49
C LEU A 218 -50.70 -14.35 37.65
N LEU A 219 -50.21 -15.57 37.35
CA LEU A 219 -50.86 -16.90 37.27
C LEU A 219 -51.79 -17.29 36.09
N SER A 220 -51.20 -18.06 35.18
CA SER A 220 -51.50 -19.48 34.86
C SER A 220 -52.93 -20.04 34.87
N THR A 221 -53.27 -20.82 33.83
CA THR A 221 -53.87 -22.17 34.03
C THR A 221 -53.59 -23.10 32.83
N THR A 222 -53.80 -24.41 33.03
CA THR A 222 -53.26 -25.54 32.24
C THR A 222 -54.28 -26.27 31.36
N SER A 223 -53.78 -27.23 30.55
CA SER A 223 -54.49 -28.40 29.96
C SER A 223 -55.33 -28.13 28.69
N ALA A 224 -55.62 -29.11 27.81
CA ALA A 224 -55.36 -30.56 27.88
C ALA A 224 -55.00 -31.19 26.50
N SER A 225 -54.47 -32.42 26.53
CA SER A 225 -54.38 -33.39 25.40
C SER A 225 -55.39 -34.55 25.64
N PRO A 226 -55.45 -35.71 24.91
CA PRO A 226 -54.36 -36.71 24.77
C PRO A 226 -54.39 -37.61 23.48
N ASP A 227 -53.66 -38.75 23.55
CA ASP A 227 -53.77 -40.01 22.78
C ASP A 227 -53.22 -40.07 21.32
N ARG A 228 -52.55 -41.14 20.83
CA ARG A 228 -52.01 -42.45 21.35
C ARG A 228 -51.05 -43.06 20.27
N SER A 229 -50.16 -44.04 20.49
CA SER A 229 -49.35 -44.52 21.64
C SER A 229 -48.46 -45.73 21.26
N ALA A 230 -47.28 -45.87 21.89
CA ALA A 230 -46.45 -47.09 22.02
C ALA A 230 -45.72 -47.63 20.76
N GLU A 231 -44.63 -48.42 20.84
CA GLU A 231 -43.85 -49.05 21.95
C GLU A 231 -42.34 -48.60 21.82
N ASP A 232 -41.51 -48.34 22.84
CA ASP A 232 -41.10 -49.06 24.08
C ASP A 232 -40.10 -50.22 23.78
N THR A 233 -38.94 -50.44 24.43
CA THR A 233 -38.39 -50.12 25.78
C THR A 233 -36.97 -49.48 25.72
N ASP A 234 -36.48 -48.64 26.65
CA ASP A 234 -36.21 -48.74 28.11
C ASP A 234 -34.93 -49.57 28.43
N TYR A 235 -33.98 -49.21 29.32
CA TYR A 235 -34.03 -48.73 30.72
C TYR A 235 -33.08 -47.50 30.96
N GLN A 236 -33.44 -46.42 31.69
CA GLN A 236 -33.55 -46.24 33.17
C GLN A 236 -32.19 -46.16 33.95
N ASN A 237 -31.99 -45.34 35.00
CA ASN A 237 -32.83 -44.30 35.62
C ASN A 237 -32.11 -43.35 36.63
N VAL A 238 -32.46 -42.04 36.62
CA VAL A 238 -32.63 -41.07 37.76
C VAL A 238 -31.50 -40.86 38.84
N PRO A 239 -31.64 -39.98 39.89
CA PRO A 239 -31.81 -38.50 39.77
C PRO A 239 -31.16 -37.58 40.86
N PHE A 240 -31.40 -36.26 40.67
CA PHE A 240 -31.86 -35.24 41.66
C PHE A 240 -30.90 -34.53 42.65
N SER A 241 -30.92 -33.19 42.54
CA SER A 241 -30.91 -32.15 43.62
C SER A 241 -29.73 -32.02 44.59
N SER A 242 -29.50 -30.88 45.24
CA SER A 242 -29.71 -29.43 44.94
C SER A 242 -29.32 -28.65 46.22
N LEU A 243 -28.74 -27.44 46.13
CA LEU A 243 -28.93 -26.43 47.19
C LEU A 243 -28.55 -25.01 46.76
N THR A 244 -29.26 -24.07 47.36
CA THR A 244 -29.22 -22.60 47.34
C THR A 244 -28.11 -22.06 48.27
N VAL A 245 -27.71 -20.78 48.40
CA VAL A 245 -27.95 -19.47 47.73
C VAL A 245 -26.94 -18.46 48.32
N ASN A 246 -26.48 -17.42 47.59
CA ASN A 246 -26.49 -16.01 48.08
C ASN A 246 -25.96 -14.96 47.09
N THR A 247 -26.35 -13.70 47.31
CA THR A 247 -26.03 -12.54 46.45
C THR A 247 -25.65 -11.30 47.26
N THR A 248 -24.43 -10.80 47.07
CA THR A 248 -23.92 -9.40 47.25
C THR A 248 -22.41 -9.47 46.99
N TRP A 249 -21.70 -8.51 46.40
CA TRP A 249 -21.67 -7.05 46.59
C TRP A 249 -21.78 -6.26 45.26
N GLN A 250 -21.77 -4.92 45.32
CA GLN A 250 -21.97 -4.03 44.17
C GLN A 250 -20.77 -3.14 43.76
N LYS A 251 -20.76 -2.83 42.45
CA LYS A 251 -20.40 -1.55 41.78
C LYS A 251 -18.96 -1.30 41.26
N LYS A 252 -18.96 -0.79 40.02
CA LYS A 252 -17.95 0.01 39.29
C LYS A 252 -16.63 -0.65 38.88
N SER A 253 -16.57 -1.10 37.63
CA SER A 253 -15.99 -0.26 36.56
C SER A 253 -16.57 -0.67 35.19
N ALA A 254 -16.34 0.12 34.14
CA ALA A 254 -16.75 -0.19 32.78
C ALA A 254 -15.69 0.28 31.79
N PHE A 255 -15.24 -0.59 30.88
CA PHE A 255 -14.96 -0.29 29.46
C PHE A 255 -14.64 -1.59 28.68
N THR A 256 -14.77 -1.51 27.35
CA THR A 256 -14.22 -2.44 26.33
C THR A 256 -14.73 -3.90 26.33
N ARG A 257 -15.59 -4.23 25.36
CA ARG A 257 -15.87 -5.62 24.91
C ARG A 257 -15.51 -5.78 23.43
N THR A 258 -14.32 -6.34 23.19
CA THR A 258 -13.82 -6.97 21.94
C THR A 258 -13.00 -8.17 22.43
N VAL A 259 -12.96 -9.37 21.83
CA VAL A 259 -12.94 -9.78 20.41
C VAL A 259 -13.87 -11.02 20.18
N SER A 260 -13.97 -11.47 18.92
CA SER A 260 -14.74 -12.58 18.34
C SER A 260 -14.96 -13.87 19.15
N PRO A 261 -16.17 -14.48 19.10
CA PRO A 261 -16.41 -15.87 19.51
C PRO A 261 -16.02 -16.85 18.38
N GLY A 262 -14.83 -17.45 18.47
CA GLY A 262 -14.25 -18.22 17.35
C GLY A 262 -13.31 -19.36 17.74
N SER A 263 -13.60 -20.13 18.81
CA SER A 263 -12.96 -21.44 19.01
C SER A 263 -13.93 -22.43 19.65
N VAL A 264 -13.95 -23.66 19.13
CA VAL A 264 -14.68 -24.79 19.71
C VAL A 264 -13.73 -25.50 20.67
N SER A 265 -14.16 -25.68 21.92
CA SER A 265 -13.39 -26.37 22.96
C SER A 265 -13.34 -27.88 22.66
N PRO A 266 -12.20 -28.57 22.81
CA PRO A 266 -12.09 -29.97 22.40
C PRO A 266 -12.87 -30.97 23.26
N VAL A 267 -12.90 -32.22 22.77
CA VAL A 267 -13.37 -33.40 23.51
C VAL A 267 -12.19 -34.00 24.28
N HIS A 268 -12.45 -34.43 25.52
CA HIS A 268 -11.46 -35.07 26.40
C HIS A 268 -11.01 -36.44 25.86
N GLY A 269 -9.72 -36.74 25.95
CA GLY A 269 -9.16 -38.03 25.52
C GLY A 269 -8.74 -38.10 24.05
N GLN A 270 -8.60 -36.96 23.36
CA GLN A 270 -8.05 -36.89 21.99
C GLN A 270 -6.68 -36.17 21.91
N GLY A 271 -6.24 -35.53 22.99
CA GLY A 271 -4.96 -34.84 23.09
C GLY A 271 -3.85 -35.67 23.72
N GLN A 272 -2.66 -35.08 23.79
CA GLN A 272 -1.50 -35.71 24.41
C GLN A 272 -1.66 -35.63 25.94
N ALA A 273 -1.68 -36.80 26.61
CA ALA A 273 -1.58 -36.87 28.07
C ALA A 273 -0.18 -36.40 28.51
N VAL A 274 -0.11 -35.66 29.62
CA VAL A 274 1.16 -35.11 30.13
C VAL A 274 1.23 -35.31 31.64
N GLU A 275 2.21 -36.09 32.09
CA GLU A 275 2.46 -36.27 33.51
C GLU A 275 3.28 -35.10 34.09
N ASN A 276 3.07 -34.83 35.39
CA ASN A 276 3.85 -33.91 36.24
C ASN A 276 3.98 -32.43 35.82
N LEU A 277 3.32 -31.97 34.74
CA LEU A 277 3.44 -30.59 34.27
C LEU A 277 2.49 -29.63 34.99
N LYS A 278 3.05 -28.54 35.53
CA LYS A 278 2.31 -27.46 36.20
C LYS A 278 2.44 -26.15 35.43
N ALA A 279 1.41 -25.30 35.50
CA ALA A 279 1.39 -24.00 34.85
C ALA A 279 0.73 -22.95 35.75
N GLN A 280 1.29 -21.75 35.79
CA GLN A 280 0.77 -20.64 36.60
C GLN A 280 -0.10 -19.70 35.76
N ALA A 281 -1.27 -19.33 36.26
CA ALA A 281 -2.18 -18.40 35.61
C ALA A 281 -1.65 -16.96 35.58
N LEU A 282 -1.61 -16.34 34.39
CA LEU A 282 -1.13 -14.96 34.19
C LEU A 282 -2.23 -13.91 34.47
N CYS A 283 -3.49 -14.32 34.37
CA CYS A 283 -4.68 -13.53 34.70
C CYS A 283 -5.85 -14.46 35.08
N SER A 284 -6.86 -13.93 35.77
CA SER A 284 -8.04 -14.70 36.17
C SER A 284 -8.91 -15.04 34.95
N TRP A 285 -9.45 -16.25 34.91
CA TRP A 285 -10.33 -16.74 33.85
C TRP A 285 -11.59 -17.37 34.44
N THR A 286 -12.73 -16.95 33.91
CA THR A 286 -14.05 -17.50 34.25
C THR A 286 -14.52 -18.42 33.13
N ALA A 287 -15.02 -19.60 33.52
CA ALA A 287 -15.59 -20.60 32.63
C ALA A 287 -16.71 -20.01 31.77
N LYS A 288 -16.72 -20.37 30.47
CA LYS A 288 -17.73 -19.91 29.49
C LYS A 288 -18.65 -21.05 29.02
N LYS A 289 -18.39 -22.26 29.51
CA LYS A 289 -19.13 -23.52 29.34
C LYS A 289 -18.86 -24.40 30.56
N ASP A 290 -19.71 -25.37 30.82
CA ASP A 290 -19.62 -26.25 32.01
C ASP A 290 -18.37 -27.15 32.00
N ASN A 291 -17.73 -27.34 30.84
CA ASN A 291 -16.48 -28.09 30.69
C ASN A 291 -15.21 -27.20 30.72
N HIS A 292 -15.32 -25.92 31.12
CA HIS A 292 -14.18 -25.00 31.25
C HIS A 292 -13.71 -24.88 32.71
N LEU A 293 -12.40 -24.75 32.90
CA LEU A 293 -11.83 -24.52 34.24
C LEU A 293 -12.04 -23.05 34.67
N ASN A 294 -12.28 -22.82 35.96
CA ASN A 294 -12.23 -21.48 36.58
C ASN A 294 -10.92 -21.35 37.36
N PHE A 295 -10.25 -20.20 37.26
CA PHE A 295 -9.04 -19.91 38.05
C PHE A 295 -8.79 -18.40 38.21
N SER A 296 -8.05 -18.04 39.25
CA SER A 296 -7.58 -16.68 39.52
C SER A 296 -6.16 -16.45 39.01
N LYS A 297 -5.79 -15.17 38.85
CA LYS A 297 -4.40 -14.79 38.57
C LYS A 297 -3.45 -15.34 39.64
N ASN A 298 -2.33 -15.90 39.19
CA ASN A 298 -1.28 -16.57 39.95
C ASN A 298 -1.59 -18.00 40.45
N ASP A 299 -2.79 -18.55 40.22
CA ASP A 299 -3.14 -19.95 40.53
C ASP A 299 -2.20 -20.93 39.83
N VAL A 300 -1.83 -22.03 40.50
CA VAL A 300 -0.99 -23.10 39.92
C VAL A 300 -1.86 -24.28 39.50
N ILE A 301 -2.08 -24.40 38.20
CA ILE A 301 -2.90 -25.43 37.56
C ILE A 301 -2.02 -26.64 37.23
N THR A 302 -2.49 -27.84 37.54
CA THR A 302 -1.84 -29.08 37.08
C THR A 302 -2.42 -29.46 35.72
N VAL A 303 -1.57 -29.56 34.70
CA VAL A 303 -1.99 -29.85 33.31
C VAL A 303 -2.00 -31.36 33.10
N LEU A 304 -3.12 -31.89 32.62
CA LEU A 304 -3.36 -33.33 32.46
C LEU A 304 -3.37 -33.74 30.98
N GLU A 305 -3.95 -32.92 30.10
CA GLU A 305 -4.03 -33.15 28.66
C GLU A 305 -3.68 -31.85 27.91
N LYS A 306 -2.90 -31.95 26.83
CA LYS A 306 -2.59 -30.81 25.95
C LYS A 306 -3.15 -31.01 24.55
N GLN A 307 -3.81 -29.96 24.05
CA GLN A 307 -4.10 -29.74 22.64
C GLN A 307 -3.64 -28.31 22.28
N GLU A 308 -3.47 -28.01 20.99
CA GLU A 308 -2.67 -26.86 20.47
C GLU A 308 -2.77 -25.55 21.29
N ASN A 309 -4.01 -25.03 21.41
CA ASN A 309 -4.33 -23.76 22.03
C ASN A 309 -5.22 -23.89 23.28
N TRP A 310 -5.68 -25.09 23.61
CA TRP A 310 -6.55 -25.41 24.75
C TRP A 310 -5.96 -26.58 25.53
N TRP A 311 -5.78 -26.43 26.84
CA TRP A 311 -5.27 -27.46 27.75
C TRP A 311 -6.35 -27.88 28.75
N PHE A 312 -6.33 -29.15 29.14
CA PHE A 312 -7.18 -29.67 30.21
C PHE A 312 -6.34 -29.81 31.48
N GLY A 313 -6.88 -29.39 32.61
CA GLY A 313 -6.16 -29.46 33.87
C GLY A 313 -7.05 -29.31 35.09
N GLU A 314 -6.41 -29.38 36.25
CA GLU A 314 -7.03 -29.34 37.56
C GLU A 314 -6.46 -28.21 38.42
N VAL A 315 -7.35 -27.45 39.06
CA VAL A 315 -7.00 -26.52 40.14
C VAL A 315 -8.19 -26.37 41.09
N HIS A 316 -7.92 -26.19 42.38
CA HIS A 316 -8.94 -26.07 43.43
C HIS A 316 -10.00 -27.19 43.44
N GLY A 317 -9.64 -28.40 42.97
CA GLY A 317 -10.54 -29.56 42.85
C GLY A 317 -11.51 -29.52 41.66
N GLY A 318 -11.51 -28.44 40.87
CA GLY A 318 -12.22 -28.36 39.59
C GLY A 318 -11.34 -28.86 38.44
N ARG A 319 -11.94 -29.56 37.48
CA ARG A 319 -11.30 -29.99 36.22
C ARG A 319 -11.98 -29.35 35.02
N GLY A 320 -11.21 -28.94 34.01
CA GLY A 320 -11.79 -28.35 32.80
C GLY A 320 -10.76 -27.86 31.78
N TRP A 321 -11.26 -27.46 30.63
CA TRP A 321 -10.49 -26.85 29.54
C TRP A 321 -10.23 -25.36 29.80
N PHE A 322 -9.03 -24.89 29.43
CA PHE A 322 -8.66 -23.48 29.44
C PHE A 322 -7.69 -23.11 28.31
N PRO A 323 -7.62 -21.83 27.88
CA PRO A 323 -6.71 -21.43 26.80
C PRO A 323 -5.25 -21.36 27.26
N LYS A 324 -4.33 -21.91 26.46
CA LYS A 324 -2.87 -21.90 26.69
C LYS A 324 -2.32 -20.49 26.95
N SER A 325 -2.84 -19.47 26.26
CA SER A 325 -2.38 -18.08 26.34
C SER A 325 -2.63 -17.40 27.70
N TYR A 326 -3.38 -18.03 28.61
CA TYR A 326 -3.69 -17.50 29.94
C TYR A 326 -2.75 -18.05 31.04
N VAL A 327 -1.80 -18.93 30.70
CA VAL A 327 -0.88 -19.58 31.65
C VAL A 327 0.58 -19.57 31.20
N LYS A 328 1.52 -19.69 32.14
CA LYS A 328 2.95 -19.91 31.91
C LYS A 328 3.37 -21.25 32.52
N ILE A 329 4.07 -22.10 31.76
CA ILE A 329 4.57 -23.39 32.28
C ILE A 329 5.60 -23.13 33.40
N LEU A 330 5.53 -23.92 34.46
CA LEU A 330 6.58 -24.04 35.48
C LEU A 330 7.43 -25.27 35.14
N PRO A 331 8.76 -25.16 35.02
CA PRO A 331 9.63 -26.31 34.75
C PRO A 331 9.64 -27.26 35.95
N GLY A 332 9.72 -28.56 35.67
CA GLY A 332 9.89 -29.62 36.67
C GLY A 332 11.13 -30.46 36.35
N ASN A 333 11.87 -30.87 37.38
CA ASN A 333 13.03 -31.74 37.25
C ASN A 333 12.59 -33.19 36.98
N GLU A 334 13.26 -33.88 36.05
CA GLU A 334 13.94 -35.15 36.36
C GLU A 334 14.97 -35.55 35.26
N ASN A 335 15.61 -36.71 35.42
CA ASN A 335 16.95 -37.02 34.88
C ASN A 335 17.00 -38.08 33.76
N LYS A 336 18.21 -38.20 33.13
CA LYS A 336 18.77 -39.28 32.27
C LYS A 336 18.75 -39.01 30.75
N ARG A 337 19.73 -39.45 29.92
CA ARG A 337 21.15 -39.87 30.06
C ARG A 337 21.72 -40.17 28.65
N GLU A 338 23.03 -39.96 28.42
CA GLU A 338 23.98 -40.74 27.56
C GLU A 338 23.60 -41.02 26.07
N ASP A 339 24.44 -41.11 25.02
CA ASP A 339 25.88 -40.87 24.67
C ASP A 339 25.97 -41.10 23.12
N PHE A 340 26.99 -40.84 22.27
CA PHE A 340 28.34 -40.22 22.21
C PHE A 340 28.69 -40.07 20.68
N SER A 341 29.77 -39.45 20.15
CA SER A 341 30.85 -38.57 20.64
C SER A 341 31.58 -37.85 19.47
N VAL A 342 31.72 -36.51 19.57
CA VAL A 342 32.94 -35.69 19.35
C VAL A 342 33.95 -35.99 18.20
N CYS A 343 34.24 -34.96 17.39
CA CYS A 343 35.62 -34.57 17.03
C CYS A 343 35.72 -33.03 16.87
N VAL A 344 36.91 -32.44 17.02
CA VAL A 344 37.10 -31.05 17.47
C VAL A 344 37.94 -30.18 16.53
N CYS A 345 37.51 -28.92 16.35
CA CYS A 345 38.35 -27.79 15.94
C CYS A 345 37.95 -26.53 16.75
N CYS A 346 38.16 -26.57 18.07
CA CYS A 346 37.81 -25.47 18.98
C CYS A 346 38.99 -24.52 19.22
N VAL A 347 38.73 -23.21 19.15
CA VAL A 347 39.66 -22.15 19.58
C VAL A 347 39.32 -21.77 21.01
N TRP A 348 40.16 -22.19 21.96
CA TRP A 348 40.03 -21.80 23.36
C TRP A 348 40.48 -20.34 23.53
N THR A 349 39.83 -19.59 24.44
CA THR A 349 40.22 -18.21 24.77
C THR A 349 40.51 -18.06 26.26
N GLU A 350 41.59 -17.35 26.57
CA GLU A 350 42.04 -17.08 27.94
C GLU A 350 41.34 -15.83 28.50
N TYR A 351 40.99 -15.90 29.79
CA TYR A 351 40.35 -14.81 30.54
C TYR A 351 41.16 -14.53 31.80
N VAL A 352 41.07 -13.30 32.32
CA VAL A 352 41.73 -12.87 33.56
C VAL A 352 40.67 -12.43 34.56
N ALA A 353 40.80 -12.86 35.82
CA ALA A 353 39.94 -12.45 36.91
C ALA A 353 40.07 -10.94 37.21
N LEU A 354 38.95 -10.22 37.16
CA LEU A 354 38.82 -8.82 37.53
C LEU A 354 38.70 -8.62 39.06
N TYR A 355 38.26 -9.64 39.79
CA TYR A 355 38.06 -9.63 41.23
C TYR A 355 38.26 -11.05 41.78
N SER A 356 38.68 -11.19 43.03
CA SER A 356 38.74 -12.49 43.71
C SER A 356 37.34 -13.07 43.92
N TYR A 357 37.17 -14.36 43.63
CA TYR A 357 35.95 -15.13 43.88
C TYR A 357 36.25 -16.34 44.77
N THR A 358 35.52 -16.46 45.87
CA THR A 358 35.70 -17.53 46.86
C THR A 358 34.34 -18.09 47.25
N SER A 359 34.18 -19.41 47.11
CA SER A 359 32.96 -20.13 47.47
C SER A 359 33.25 -21.29 48.42
N ALA A 360 32.20 -21.74 49.11
CA ALA A 360 32.24 -22.91 49.98
C ALA A 360 31.47 -24.11 49.39
N GLU A 361 30.88 -23.97 48.19
CA GLU A 361 30.08 -25.03 47.57
C GLU A 361 30.96 -25.97 46.71
N PRO A 362 30.81 -27.31 46.84
CA PRO A 362 31.65 -28.29 46.15
C PRO A 362 31.27 -28.40 44.66
N GLY A 363 31.87 -27.54 43.86
CA GLY A 363 31.68 -27.43 42.40
C GLY A 363 32.16 -26.10 41.82
N ASP A 364 32.32 -25.09 42.68
CA ASP A 364 32.73 -23.74 42.29
C ASP A 364 34.26 -23.60 42.13
N LEU A 365 34.68 -22.85 41.12
CA LEU A 365 36.08 -22.51 40.88
C LEU A 365 36.47 -21.27 41.67
N THR A 366 37.16 -21.45 42.81
CA THR A 366 37.69 -20.35 43.65
C THR A 366 39.05 -19.85 43.15
N PHE A 367 39.17 -18.53 42.97
CA PHE A 367 40.33 -17.83 42.40
C PHE A 367 40.52 -16.39 42.93
N ALA A 368 41.72 -15.83 42.74
CA ALA A 368 42.08 -14.46 43.11
C ALA A 368 42.02 -13.48 41.92
N GLU A 369 41.88 -12.19 42.24
CA GLU A 369 42.02 -11.09 41.28
C GLU A 369 43.38 -11.18 40.55
N GLY A 370 43.34 -11.15 39.22
CA GLY A 370 44.50 -11.33 38.36
C GLY A 370 44.86 -12.77 37.96
N GLU A 371 44.21 -13.81 38.51
CA GLU A 371 44.44 -15.20 38.04
C GLU A 371 43.89 -15.43 36.62
N GLU A 372 44.58 -16.27 35.86
CA GLU A 372 44.24 -16.59 34.47
C GLU A 372 43.39 -17.87 34.42
N ILE A 373 42.26 -17.81 33.70
CA ILE A 373 41.23 -18.84 33.67
C ILE A 373 40.96 -19.25 32.21
N LEU A 374 41.04 -20.54 31.94
CA LEU A 374 40.66 -21.12 30.65
C LEU A 374 39.15 -21.39 30.67
N VAL A 375 38.37 -20.61 29.91
CA VAL A 375 36.91 -20.79 29.85
C VAL A 375 36.58 -21.97 28.94
N ILE A 376 35.88 -22.96 29.50
CA ILE A 376 35.50 -24.21 28.83
C ILE A 376 34.07 -24.11 28.27
N GLN A 377 33.14 -23.50 29.01
CA GLN A 377 31.72 -23.41 28.66
C GLN A 377 31.08 -22.13 29.21
N LYS A 378 30.10 -21.55 28.49
CA LYS A 378 29.53 -20.23 28.78
C LYS A 378 28.00 -20.24 28.88
N ASP A 379 27.47 -20.75 29.97
CA ASP A 379 26.03 -20.96 30.14
C ASP A 379 25.36 -19.83 30.95
N GLY A 380 25.12 -18.71 30.26
CA GLY A 380 24.47 -17.55 30.85
C GLY A 380 25.41 -16.78 31.79
N GLU A 381 24.95 -16.48 33.01
CA GLU A 381 25.70 -15.66 33.97
C GLU A 381 26.84 -16.42 34.68
N TRP A 382 26.80 -17.76 34.70
CA TRP A 382 27.83 -18.62 35.30
C TRP A 382 28.55 -19.42 34.22
N TRP A 383 29.88 -19.37 34.21
CA TRP A 383 30.73 -20.04 33.22
C TRP A 383 31.54 -21.15 33.86
N THR A 384 31.82 -22.20 33.10
CA THR A 384 32.70 -23.30 33.52
C THR A 384 34.09 -23.06 32.96
N GLY A 385 35.12 -23.23 33.78
CA GLY A 385 36.51 -23.11 33.34
C GLY A 385 37.49 -23.82 34.26
N SER A 386 38.77 -23.73 33.92
CA SER A 386 39.86 -24.35 34.69
C SER A 386 41.02 -23.40 34.95
N ILE A 387 41.69 -23.65 36.08
CA ILE A 387 42.94 -23.01 36.53
C ILE A 387 43.88 -24.14 36.94
N ALA A 388 44.85 -24.43 36.08
CA ALA A 388 45.65 -25.67 36.14
C ALA A 388 44.74 -26.89 36.32
N ASP A 389 44.97 -27.70 37.36
CA ASP A 389 44.27 -28.98 37.58
C ASP A 389 42.85 -28.82 38.19
N ARG A 390 42.44 -27.60 38.54
CA ARG A 390 41.14 -27.31 39.18
C ARG A 390 40.14 -26.83 38.12
N THR A 391 38.97 -27.46 38.07
CA THR A 391 37.86 -27.10 37.16
C THR A 391 36.59 -26.90 37.97
N GLY A 392 35.77 -25.91 37.61
CA GLY A 392 34.51 -25.62 38.29
C GLY A 392 33.75 -24.47 37.64
N ILE A 393 32.60 -24.10 38.22
CA ILE A 393 31.75 -22.99 37.77
C ILE A 393 32.07 -21.69 38.51
N PHE A 394 31.87 -20.55 37.87
CA PHE A 394 32.06 -19.23 38.49
C PHE A 394 31.26 -18.11 37.79
N PRO A 395 31.02 -16.96 38.45
CA PRO A 395 30.28 -15.85 37.84
C PRO A 395 31.07 -15.18 36.70
N SER A 396 30.47 -15.11 35.52
CA SER A 396 31.09 -14.57 34.29
C SER A 396 31.54 -13.12 34.39
N ASN A 397 30.88 -12.31 35.23
CA ASN A 397 31.19 -10.91 35.46
C ASN A 397 32.43 -10.69 36.36
N TYR A 398 33.04 -11.76 36.87
CA TYR A 398 34.31 -11.70 37.62
C TYR A 398 35.53 -11.86 36.70
N VAL A 399 35.37 -12.06 35.39
CA VAL A 399 36.47 -12.19 34.42
C VAL A 399 36.33 -11.24 33.23
N LYS A 400 37.44 -10.95 32.56
CA LYS A 400 37.47 -10.32 31.23
C LYS A 400 38.35 -11.14 30.27
N PRO A 401 38.16 -11.06 28.94
CA PRO A 401 39.11 -11.65 27.99
C PRO A 401 40.52 -11.05 28.19
N LYS A 402 41.54 -11.88 27.96
CA LYS A 402 42.95 -11.50 28.08
C LYS A 402 43.40 -10.77 26.81
N ASP A 403 43.46 -9.44 26.87
CA ASP A 403 43.88 -8.60 25.75
C ASP A 403 45.33 -8.92 25.33
N GLN A 404 45.53 -9.46 24.13
CA GLN A 404 46.86 -9.59 23.52
C GLN A 404 47.23 -8.30 22.79
N ASP A 405 48.06 -7.45 23.40
CA ASP A 405 48.91 -6.54 22.62
C ASP A 405 50.13 -6.04 23.39
N GLY A 406 51.18 -5.63 22.66
CA GLY A 406 52.51 -5.37 23.23
C GLY A 406 52.90 -3.90 23.36
N SER A 407 53.53 -3.56 24.48
CA SER A 407 54.49 -2.44 24.67
C SER A 407 54.06 -1.01 24.26
N GLY A 408 53.77 -0.15 25.26
CA GLY A 408 53.58 1.29 25.04
C GLY A 408 53.93 2.14 26.28
N THR A 409 54.96 2.99 26.17
CA THR A 409 55.51 3.77 27.30
C THR A 409 54.75 5.08 27.57
N ALA A 410 54.84 5.58 28.81
CA ALA A 410 53.98 6.62 29.38
C ALA A 410 54.05 8.05 28.76
N GLY A 411 52.86 8.60 28.47
CA GLY A 411 52.25 9.66 29.30
C GLY A 411 52.43 11.15 28.93
N ARG A 412 51.31 11.90 28.86
CA ARG A 412 51.16 13.26 29.43
C ARG A 412 49.73 13.82 29.45
N THR A 413 49.26 14.17 30.66
CA THR A 413 48.32 15.26 31.04
C THR A 413 46.95 15.48 30.36
N VAL A 414 45.95 15.79 31.19
CA VAL A 414 44.53 16.02 30.84
C VAL A 414 44.05 17.39 31.34
N THR A 415 43.08 18.01 30.66
CA THR A 415 42.14 18.95 31.32
C THR A 415 40.76 18.83 30.66
N LEU A 416 39.69 18.64 31.43
CA LEU A 416 38.35 18.37 30.91
C LEU A 416 37.26 18.97 31.82
N ASN A 417 36.26 19.60 31.23
CA ASN A 417 35.20 20.33 31.94
C ASN A 417 34.27 19.39 32.72
N LYS A 418 33.92 19.76 33.96
CA LYS A 418 32.92 19.05 34.78
C LYS A 418 31.58 19.80 34.82
N LYS A 419 30.47 19.05 34.78
CA LYS A 419 29.11 19.57 35.02
C LYS A 419 28.91 19.92 36.51
N PRO A 420 28.02 20.87 36.84
CA PRO A 420 27.78 21.26 38.24
C PRO A 420 26.92 20.23 38.99
N GLU A 421 27.11 20.14 40.31
CA GLU A 421 26.38 19.25 41.20
C GLU A 421 25.28 19.99 41.97
N ILE A 422 24.18 19.31 42.30
CA ILE A 422 23.05 19.86 43.07
C ILE A 422 22.80 18.99 44.31
N ALA A 423 22.39 19.62 45.42
CA ALA A 423 21.96 18.93 46.64
C ALA A 423 20.61 19.47 47.14
N GLN A 424 19.88 18.64 47.88
CA GLN A 424 18.65 19.01 48.58
C GLN A 424 18.88 19.02 50.10
N VAL A 425 18.38 20.04 50.79
CA VAL A 425 18.43 20.14 52.26
C VAL A 425 17.54 19.06 52.89
N THR A 426 18.11 18.23 53.76
CA THR A 426 17.37 17.21 54.52
C THR A 426 16.96 17.70 55.90
N THR A 427 17.83 18.46 56.58
CA THR A 427 17.59 18.97 57.93
C THR A 427 17.89 20.47 58.01
N ALA A 428 17.14 21.19 58.85
CA ALA A 428 17.34 22.62 59.02
C ALA A 428 18.74 22.93 59.57
N TYR A 429 19.32 24.06 59.14
CA TYR A 429 20.58 24.58 59.66
C TYR A 429 20.50 26.11 59.76
N ALA A 430 20.83 26.66 60.92
CA ALA A 430 20.95 28.10 61.11
C ALA A 430 22.43 28.51 60.99
N ALA A 431 22.73 29.48 60.13
CA ALA A 431 24.07 30.04 60.01
C ALA A 431 24.47 30.77 61.30
N SER A 432 25.61 30.38 61.89
CA SER A 432 26.18 31.01 63.08
C SER A 432 27.15 32.17 62.75
N GLY A 433 27.41 32.43 61.47
CA GLY A 433 28.30 33.49 61.00
C GLY A 433 27.98 33.94 59.58
N THR A 434 28.50 35.11 59.19
CA THR A 434 28.16 35.82 57.93
C THR A 434 28.58 35.11 56.66
N GLU A 435 29.53 34.16 56.71
CA GLU A 435 29.93 33.34 55.57
C GLU A 435 29.16 32.01 55.45
N GLN A 436 28.26 31.71 56.39
CA GLN A 436 27.47 30.49 56.42
C GLN A 436 26.08 30.70 55.81
N LEU A 437 25.53 29.65 55.18
CA LEU A 437 24.21 29.69 54.54
C LEU A 437 23.18 28.97 55.42
N SER A 438 22.15 29.69 55.88
CA SER A 438 21.01 29.07 56.58
C SER A 438 20.19 28.22 55.61
N LEU A 439 19.85 27.00 56.03
CA LEU A 439 19.17 25.99 55.23
C LEU A 439 17.80 25.64 55.83
N ALA A 440 16.75 25.58 55.01
CA ALA A 440 15.46 25.01 55.37
C ALA A 440 15.21 23.69 54.60
N PRO A 441 14.61 22.66 55.23
CA PRO A 441 14.35 21.36 54.59
C PRO A 441 13.63 21.48 53.24
N GLY A 442 14.03 20.64 52.28
CA GLY A 442 13.47 20.58 50.94
C GLY A 442 14.07 21.57 49.93
N GLN A 443 14.83 22.59 50.37
CA GLN A 443 15.49 23.56 49.47
C GLN A 443 16.56 22.93 48.57
N LEU A 444 16.78 23.50 47.39
CA LEU A 444 17.81 23.06 46.43
C LEU A 444 19.01 24.03 46.39
N ILE A 445 20.21 23.47 46.35
CA ILE A 445 21.49 24.20 46.40
C ILE A 445 22.41 23.69 45.30
N LEU A 446 23.00 24.61 44.54
CA LEU A 446 24.07 24.32 43.59
C LEU A 446 25.40 24.25 44.35
N ILE A 447 26.11 23.12 44.30
CA ILE A 447 27.39 22.95 45.01
C ILE A 447 28.53 23.57 44.19
N LEU A 448 29.25 24.51 44.79
CA LEU A 448 30.35 25.25 44.16
C LEU A 448 31.72 24.76 44.62
N LYS A 449 31.86 24.41 45.91
CA LYS A 449 33.10 23.86 46.50
C LYS A 449 32.77 22.86 47.61
N LYS A 450 33.66 21.90 47.83
CA LYS A 450 33.67 20.98 48.97
C LYS A 450 35.06 21.03 49.61
N ASN A 451 35.16 20.98 50.94
CA ASN A 451 36.43 20.84 51.64
C ASN A 451 36.54 19.48 52.37
N LEU A 452 37.76 19.10 52.76
CA LEU A 452 38.04 17.83 53.42
C LEU A 452 37.48 17.76 54.86
N SER A 453 37.12 18.89 55.46
CA SER A 453 36.50 18.97 56.79
C SER A 453 34.96 18.86 56.77
N GLY A 454 34.37 18.43 55.64
CA GLY A 454 32.94 18.11 55.56
C GLY A 454 32.01 19.32 55.42
N TRP A 455 32.54 20.50 55.08
CA TRP A 455 31.75 21.71 54.77
C TRP A 455 31.73 21.96 53.26
N TRP A 456 30.55 22.28 52.74
CA TRP A 456 30.32 22.55 51.33
C TRP A 456 29.88 24.01 51.15
N GLN A 457 30.35 24.66 50.08
CA GLN A 457 29.94 26.01 49.68
C GLN A 457 28.95 25.88 48.54
N GLY A 458 27.80 26.57 48.63
CA GLY A 458 26.77 26.47 47.60
C GLY A 458 25.94 27.74 47.41
N GLU A 459 25.14 27.73 46.34
CA GLU A 459 24.28 28.84 45.91
C GLU A 459 22.81 28.40 45.89
N LEU A 460 21.99 29.06 46.72
CA LEU A 460 20.58 28.70 46.95
C LEU A 460 19.73 28.99 45.70
N GLN A 461 19.03 27.97 45.18
CA GLN A 461 18.19 28.09 43.99
C GLN A 461 16.75 28.49 44.35
N ALA A 462 16.56 29.76 44.72
CA ALA A 462 15.25 30.33 45.07
C ALA A 462 14.65 31.16 43.91
N ARG A 463 13.43 30.82 43.47
CA ARG A 463 12.72 31.55 42.41
C ARG A 463 12.11 32.86 42.97
N GLY A 464 12.78 33.99 42.75
CA GLY A 464 12.22 35.33 43.00
C GLY A 464 12.91 36.21 44.07
N LYS A 465 14.06 35.81 44.63
CA LYS A 465 14.90 36.67 45.49
C LYS A 465 16.37 36.58 45.08
N LYS A 466 17.19 37.57 45.47
CA LYS A 466 18.64 37.59 45.17
C LYS A 466 19.30 36.32 45.70
N ARG A 467 20.08 35.64 44.85
CA ARG A 467 20.75 34.37 45.19
C ARG A 467 21.78 34.60 46.29
N GLN A 468 21.73 33.76 47.33
CA GLN A 468 22.67 33.80 48.46
C GLN A 468 23.68 32.65 48.33
N LYS A 469 24.91 32.92 48.79
CA LYS A 469 26.02 31.96 48.80
C LYS A 469 26.65 31.90 50.18
N GLY A 470 27.04 30.72 50.62
CA GLY A 470 27.72 30.50 51.90
C GLY A 470 28.08 29.04 52.11
N TRP A 471 28.75 28.77 53.23
CA TRP A 471 29.14 27.44 53.66
C TRP A 471 28.09 26.79 54.58
N PHE A 472 27.97 25.47 54.49
CA PHE A 472 27.11 24.67 55.37
C PHE A 472 27.71 23.25 55.55
N PRO A 473 27.35 22.52 56.63
CA PRO A 473 27.83 21.15 56.82
C PRO A 473 27.18 20.19 55.84
N ALA A 474 27.98 19.27 55.25
CA ALA A 474 27.50 18.28 54.28
C ALA A 474 26.36 17.40 54.84
N ASN A 475 26.38 17.09 56.13
CA ASN A 475 25.42 16.18 56.78
C ASN A 475 23.98 16.74 56.83
N HIS A 476 23.76 18.02 56.52
CA HIS A 476 22.42 18.63 56.43
C HIS A 476 21.84 18.62 55.00
N VAL A 477 22.55 18.04 54.02
CA VAL A 477 22.08 17.92 52.63
C VAL A 477 22.23 16.49 52.09
N LYS A 478 21.29 16.05 51.25
CA LYS A 478 21.43 14.86 50.40
C LYS A 478 21.85 15.33 49.01
N LEU A 479 23.00 14.83 48.52
CA LEU A 479 23.45 15.11 47.16
C LEU A 479 22.45 14.49 46.16
N LEU A 480 21.95 15.28 45.22
CA LEU A 480 21.13 14.80 44.11
C LEU A 480 22.06 14.46 42.94
N GLY A 481 22.69 13.28 43.03
CA GLY A 481 23.33 12.68 41.87
C GLY A 481 22.30 12.32 40.80
N PRO A 482 22.71 12.13 39.53
CA PRO A 482 21.84 11.52 38.52
C PRO A 482 21.39 10.14 39.04
N SER A 483 20.08 9.92 39.07
CA SER A 483 19.48 8.78 39.77
C SER A 483 19.65 7.48 39.01
N SER A 484 20.57 6.63 39.46
CA SER A 484 20.69 5.23 39.06
C SER A 484 20.35 4.31 40.23
N GLU A 485 19.06 4.09 40.46
CA GLU A 485 18.60 2.89 41.18
C GLU A 485 18.39 1.78 40.15
N ARG A 486 18.80 0.54 40.48
CA ARG A 486 18.88 -0.55 39.51
C ARG A 486 17.51 -1.17 39.24
N THR A 487 17.18 -1.27 37.95
CA THR A 487 16.52 -2.47 37.39
C THR A 487 17.53 -3.15 36.46
N THR A 488 17.32 -4.42 36.13
CA THR A 488 18.13 -5.19 35.17
C THR A 488 18.23 -4.48 33.81
N PRO A 489 19.35 -4.63 33.06
CA PRO A 489 19.55 -3.91 31.80
C PRO A 489 18.67 -4.50 30.68
N ALA A 490 17.46 -3.96 30.56
CA ALA A 490 16.83 -3.83 29.25
C ALA A 490 17.77 -3.01 28.34
N ALA A 491 17.78 -3.31 27.03
CA ALA A 491 18.62 -2.60 26.09
C ALA A 491 18.33 -1.08 26.15
N LEU A 492 19.37 -0.26 26.32
CA LEU A 492 19.22 1.18 26.52
C LEU A 492 18.61 1.82 25.28
N SER A 493 17.34 2.22 25.37
CA SER A 493 16.62 2.79 24.24
C SER A 493 17.23 4.13 23.80
N VAL A 494 17.81 4.16 22.60
CA VAL A 494 18.41 5.30 21.91
C VAL A 494 17.46 6.50 21.85
N CYS A 495 16.16 6.27 21.64
CA CYS A 495 15.10 7.25 21.87
C CYS A 495 13.73 6.57 22.00
N GLN A 496 12.67 7.37 22.18
CA GLN A 496 11.29 6.93 21.98
C GLN A 496 10.68 7.55 20.71
N VAL A 497 9.76 6.81 20.09
CA VAL A 497 9.01 7.23 18.90
C VAL A 497 7.53 6.86 19.06
N ILE A 498 6.65 7.58 18.36
CA ILE A 498 5.21 7.31 18.27
C ILE A 498 4.85 6.95 16.84
N ALA A 499 4.04 5.91 16.66
CA ALA A 499 3.54 5.48 15.35
C ALA A 499 2.60 6.52 14.72
N MET A 500 2.88 6.92 13.49
CA MET A 500 2.07 7.84 12.69
C MET A 500 1.01 7.13 11.84
N TYR A 501 1.25 5.85 11.55
CA TYR A 501 0.41 4.95 10.77
C TYR A 501 0.42 3.55 11.43
N ASP A 502 -0.55 2.72 11.09
CA ASP A 502 -0.54 1.30 11.45
C ASP A 502 0.50 0.54 10.61
N TYR A 503 1.14 -0.46 11.19
CA TYR A 503 2.11 -1.32 10.52
C TYR A 503 1.95 -2.77 10.96
N ALA A 504 1.80 -3.66 9.97
CA ALA A 504 1.83 -5.10 10.19
C ALA A 504 3.18 -5.64 9.70
N ALA A 505 3.79 -6.48 10.51
CA ALA A 505 4.98 -7.24 10.14
C ALA A 505 4.66 -8.22 9.01
N ASN A 506 5.48 -8.20 7.97
CA ASN A 506 5.49 -9.19 6.89
C ASN A 506 6.45 -10.35 7.19
N ASN A 507 7.49 -10.12 7.98
CA ASN A 507 8.51 -11.11 8.36
C ASN A 507 8.60 -11.31 9.89
N GLU A 508 9.17 -12.42 10.36
CA GLU A 508 9.21 -12.77 11.80
C GLU A 508 10.16 -11.91 12.64
N ASP A 509 11.11 -11.22 12.00
CA ASP A 509 12.03 -10.25 12.61
C ASP A 509 11.47 -8.83 12.68
N GLU A 510 10.29 -8.58 12.10
CA GLU A 510 9.64 -7.27 12.05
C GLU A 510 8.65 -7.03 13.21
N LEU A 511 8.53 -5.79 13.66
CA LEU A 511 7.70 -5.38 14.80
C LEU A 511 6.38 -4.78 14.32
N SER A 512 5.25 -5.43 14.64
CA SER A 512 3.90 -4.90 14.35
C SER A 512 3.45 -3.86 15.38
N PHE A 513 2.74 -2.81 14.95
CA PHE A 513 2.22 -1.75 15.82
C PHE A 513 1.03 -1.00 15.20
N SER A 514 0.24 -0.36 16.06
CA SER A 514 -0.88 0.51 15.66
C SER A 514 -0.53 2.00 15.77
N LYS A 515 -1.22 2.83 14.98
CA LYS A 515 -1.10 4.28 15.01
C LYS A 515 -1.32 4.85 16.41
N GLY A 516 -0.42 5.72 16.86
CA GLY A 516 -0.40 6.32 18.19
C GLY A 516 0.32 5.48 19.26
N GLN A 517 0.77 4.27 18.95
CA GLN A 517 1.55 3.43 19.86
C GLN A 517 2.98 3.96 20.02
N ILE A 518 3.53 3.88 21.23
CA ILE A 518 4.91 4.30 21.54
C ILE A 518 5.85 3.09 21.45
N ILE A 519 7.00 3.29 20.81
CA ILE A 519 8.05 2.29 20.60
C ILE A 519 9.35 2.80 21.25
N ASN A 520 10.01 1.94 22.01
CA ASN A 520 11.36 2.20 22.52
C ASN A 520 12.37 1.80 21.42
N VAL A 521 13.16 2.73 20.90
CA VAL A 521 14.12 2.44 19.82
C VAL A 521 15.42 1.92 20.41
N LEU A 522 15.85 0.72 20.04
CA LEU A 522 17.06 0.06 20.56
C LEU A 522 18.30 0.30 19.69
N SER A 523 18.14 0.42 18.37
CA SER A 523 19.22 0.80 17.43
C SER A 523 18.70 1.71 16.31
N LYS A 524 19.60 2.56 15.80
CA LYS A 524 19.43 3.44 14.63
C LYS A 524 20.61 3.33 13.64
N ASP A 525 21.27 2.18 13.59
CA ASP A 525 22.47 1.99 12.77
C ASP A 525 22.16 2.01 11.25
N ASP A 526 20.91 1.68 10.89
CA ASP A 526 20.33 1.94 9.58
C ASP A 526 19.38 3.17 9.60
N ALA A 527 19.26 3.85 8.46
CA ALA A 527 18.45 5.07 8.34
C ALA A 527 16.97 4.78 8.01
N ASP A 528 16.70 3.62 7.43
CA ASP A 528 15.39 3.22 6.92
C ASP A 528 14.65 2.29 7.88
N TRP A 529 15.36 1.42 8.58
CA TRP A 529 14.83 0.51 9.60
C TRP A 529 15.52 0.69 10.95
N TRP A 530 14.72 0.80 12.00
CA TRP A 530 15.21 0.88 13.37
C TRP A 530 14.81 -0.37 14.13
N GLN A 531 15.70 -0.88 14.99
CA GLN A 531 15.33 -1.94 15.92
C GLN A 531 14.59 -1.31 17.09
N GLY A 532 13.47 -1.88 17.51
CA GLY A 532 12.66 -1.33 18.61
C GLY A 532 12.03 -2.39 19.48
N GLU A 533 11.47 -1.94 20.59
CA GLU A 533 10.75 -2.75 21.57
C GLU A 533 9.36 -2.14 21.85
N ILE A 534 8.34 -3.01 21.86
CA ILE A 534 7.00 -2.72 22.34
C ILE A 534 6.62 -3.80 23.34
N SER A 535 6.36 -3.42 24.60
CA SER A 535 5.83 -4.32 25.63
C SER A 535 6.63 -5.63 25.83
N GLY A 536 7.97 -5.59 25.67
CA GLY A 536 8.84 -6.76 25.75
C GLY A 536 9.02 -7.55 24.45
N VAL A 537 8.38 -7.16 23.35
CA VAL A 537 8.60 -7.73 22.01
C VAL A 537 9.56 -6.83 21.23
N THR A 538 10.68 -7.38 20.77
CA THR A 538 11.68 -6.67 19.96
C THR A 538 11.61 -7.07 18.49
N GLY A 539 11.74 -6.10 17.59
CA GLY A 539 11.87 -6.36 16.15
C GLY A 539 12.28 -5.10 15.37
N LEU A 540 12.52 -5.27 14.07
CA LEU A 540 12.80 -4.17 13.14
C LEU A 540 11.50 -3.47 12.74
N PHE A 541 11.52 -2.14 12.64
CA PHE A 541 10.38 -1.37 12.12
C PHE A 541 10.82 -0.21 11.20
N PRO A 542 10.01 0.16 10.19
CA PRO A 542 10.36 1.22 9.26
C PRO A 542 10.30 2.60 9.92
N SER A 543 11.41 3.35 9.89
CA SER A 543 11.57 4.62 10.61
C SER A 543 10.66 5.76 10.08
N ASN A 544 10.09 5.61 8.88
CA ASN A 544 9.12 6.54 8.29
C ASN A 544 7.66 6.29 8.73
N TYR A 545 7.37 5.20 9.42
CA TYR A 545 6.05 4.95 10.02
C TYR A 545 5.89 5.59 11.40
N VAL A 546 6.94 6.25 11.93
CA VAL A 546 7.00 6.81 13.27
C VAL A 546 7.46 8.28 13.28
N LYS A 547 7.31 8.95 14.42
CA LYS A 547 7.89 10.27 14.73
C LYS A 547 8.54 10.22 16.12
N MET A 548 9.67 10.89 16.33
CA MET A 548 10.29 10.95 17.67
C MET A 548 9.38 11.66 18.68
N THR A 549 9.25 11.12 19.91
CA THR A 549 8.41 11.71 20.98
C THR A 549 9.07 12.90 21.67
N THR A 550 10.37 13.08 21.46
CA THR A 550 11.14 14.26 21.84
C THR A 550 11.76 14.87 20.59
N ASP A 551 11.76 16.20 20.48
CA ASP A 551 12.36 16.93 19.34
C ASP A 551 13.89 16.86 19.34
N SER A 552 14.43 15.69 18.98
CA SER A 552 15.82 15.50 18.58
C SER A 552 16.00 16.11 17.18
N ASP A 553 16.12 17.42 17.15
CA ASP A 553 16.22 18.27 15.96
C ASP A 553 17.35 17.82 15.02
N PRO A 554 17.06 17.38 13.78
CA PRO A 554 18.08 16.93 12.83
C PRO A 554 19.16 17.97 12.57
N SER A 555 18.87 19.28 12.67
CA SER A 555 19.85 20.34 12.42
C SER A 555 21.11 20.27 13.32
N GLN A 556 21.07 19.53 14.43
CA GLN A 556 22.24 19.33 15.30
C GLN A 556 23.36 18.50 14.66
N GLN A 557 23.10 17.65 13.65
CA GLN A 557 24.10 16.74 13.07
C GLN A 557 24.91 17.31 11.89
N TRP A 558 24.43 18.35 11.19
CA TRP A 558 25.02 18.82 9.91
C TRP A 558 25.84 20.11 9.99
N CYS A 559 25.95 20.74 11.16
CA CYS A 559 26.53 22.08 11.29
C CYS A 559 28.06 22.08 11.37
N ALA A 560 28.72 22.08 10.20
CA ALA A 560 30.18 22.08 10.07
C ALA A 560 30.90 23.41 10.40
N ASP A 561 30.17 24.48 10.78
CA ASP A 561 30.75 25.75 11.23
C ASP A 561 29.88 26.43 12.30
N LEU A 562 30.45 26.71 13.46
CA LEU A 562 29.75 27.36 14.58
C LEU A 562 29.49 28.85 14.35
N GLN A 563 30.28 29.52 13.51
CA GLN A 563 30.20 30.98 13.32
C GLN A 563 29.02 31.41 12.43
N THR A 564 28.66 30.61 11.42
CA THR A 564 27.48 30.85 10.55
C THR A 564 26.18 30.45 11.22
N LEU A 565 26.25 29.63 12.27
CA LEU A 565 25.10 29.13 13.02
C LEU A 565 24.40 30.24 13.80
N ASP A 566 25.16 31.06 14.53
CA ASP A 566 24.65 32.06 15.48
C ASP A 566 23.97 33.27 14.80
N THR A 567 24.14 33.44 13.48
CA THR A 567 23.46 34.49 12.70
C THR A 567 22.17 34.02 12.02
N MET A 568 21.90 32.71 11.98
CA MET A 568 20.68 32.15 11.34
C MET A 568 19.52 31.97 12.33
N GLN A 569 18.33 32.34 11.88
CA GLN A 569 17.07 32.13 12.60
C GLN A 569 16.80 30.63 12.84
N PRO A 570 16.23 30.22 13.99
CA PRO A 570 16.02 28.80 14.31
C PRO A 570 15.19 28.02 13.29
N MET A 571 14.21 28.67 12.65
CA MET A 571 13.37 28.03 11.62
C MET A 571 14.13 27.81 10.31
N GLU A 572 14.97 28.76 9.87
CA GLU A 572 15.83 28.56 8.69
C GLU A 572 16.90 27.49 8.97
N ARG A 573 17.44 27.44 10.19
CA ARG A 573 18.36 26.39 10.64
C ARG A 573 17.73 24.99 10.53
N LYS A 574 16.45 24.83 10.93
CA LYS A 574 15.68 23.60 10.73
C LYS A 574 15.45 23.31 9.24
N ARG A 575 15.02 24.30 8.46
CA ARG A 575 14.80 24.18 7.00
C ARG A 575 16.05 23.67 6.29
N GLN A 576 17.21 24.26 6.55
CA GLN A 576 18.49 23.81 5.97
C GLN A 576 18.90 22.42 6.46
N GLY A 577 18.61 22.07 7.73
CA GLY A 577 18.77 20.71 8.24
C GLY A 577 18.04 19.67 7.40
N TYR A 578 16.74 19.86 7.15
CA TYR A 578 15.95 18.94 6.33
C TYR A 578 16.36 18.93 4.85
N ILE A 579 16.83 20.04 4.29
CA ILE A 579 17.39 20.09 2.92
C ILE A 579 18.70 19.28 2.86
N HIS A 580 19.56 19.38 3.86
CA HIS A 580 20.81 18.62 3.93
C HIS A 580 20.56 17.12 4.17
N GLU A 581 19.57 16.77 5.01
CA GLU A 581 19.10 15.40 5.20
C GLU A 581 18.56 14.80 3.88
N LEU A 582 17.71 15.53 3.16
CA LEU A 582 17.19 15.10 1.85
C LEU A 582 18.32 14.78 0.87
N ILE A 583 19.31 15.66 0.74
CA ILE A 583 20.44 15.48 -0.18
C ILE A 583 21.32 14.29 0.26
N GLN A 584 21.70 14.20 1.54
CA GLN A 584 22.60 13.14 2.01
C GLN A 584 21.91 11.77 2.12
N THR A 585 20.58 11.73 2.29
CA THR A 585 19.82 10.47 2.16
C THR A 585 19.67 10.06 0.69
N GLU A 586 19.62 11.01 -0.25
CA GLU A 586 19.65 10.71 -1.70
C GLU A 586 21.01 10.17 -2.15
N GLU A 587 22.11 10.74 -1.63
CA GLU A 587 23.47 10.24 -1.89
C GLU A 587 23.63 8.80 -1.40
N ARG A 588 23.28 8.52 -0.13
CA ARG A 588 23.32 7.15 0.43
C ARG A 588 22.42 6.17 -0.31
N TYR A 589 21.21 6.60 -0.69
CA TYR A 589 20.30 5.75 -1.45
C TYR A 589 20.83 5.43 -2.86
N MET A 590 21.46 6.39 -3.54
CA MET A 590 22.12 6.15 -4.82
C MET A 590 23.34 5.22 -4.69
N ASP A 591 24.11 5.33 -3.60
CA ASP A 591 25.21 4.41 -3.31
C ASP A 591 24.68 2.99 -3.05
N ASP A 592 23.58 2.83 -2.29
CA ASP A 592 22.88 1.55 -2.08
C ASP A 592 22.34 0.95 -3.40
N LEU A 593 21.73 1.76 -4.28
CA LEU A 593 21.24 1.30 -5.59
C LEU A 593 22.39 0.80 -6.48
N GLN A 594 23.51 1.53 -6.51
CA GLN A 594 24.69 1.16 -7.29
C GLN A 594 25.38 -0.10 -6.74
N LEU A 595 25.45 -0.23 -5.41
CA LEU A 595 25.97 -1.41 -4.71
C LEU A 595 25.21 -2.68 -5.11
N VAL A 596 23.87 -2.64 -5.21
CA VAL A 596 23.08 -3.80 -5.64
C VAL A 596 23.44 -4.26 -7.05
N LEU A 597 23.71 -3.32 -7.96
CA LEU A 597 24.11 -3.64 -9.33
C LEU A 597 25.51 -4.27 -9.38
N GLU A 598 26.46 -3.75 -8.60
CA GLU A 598 27.86 -4.20 -8.58
C GLU A 598 28.10 -5.50 -7.81
N VAL A 599 27.53 -5.63 -6.61
CA VAL A 599 27.77 -6.75 -5.68
C VAL A 599 26.86 -7.93 -6.00
N PHE A 600 25.57 -7.67 -6.24
CA PHE A 600 24.58 -8.73 -6.41
C PHE A 600 24.26 -8.99 -7.89
N GLN A 601 23.64 -8.03 -8.58
CA GLN A 601 23.09 -8.27 -9.93
C GLN A 601 24.17 -8.76 -10.92
N LYS A 602 25.32 -8.09 -10.97
CA LYS A 602 26.43 -8.50 -11.85
C LYS A 602 26.95 -9.90 -11.50
N ARG A 603 27.16 -10.20 -10.22
CA ARG A 603 27.74 -11.49 -9.77
C ARG A 603 26.77 -12.65 -9.97
N MET A 604 25.47 -12.43 -9.78
CA MET A 604 24.42 -13.43 -10.02
C MET A 604 24.24 -13.73 -11.51
N ALA A 605 24.46 -12.74 -12.39
CA ALA A 605 24.54 -12.98 -13.83
C ALA A 605 25.83 -13.72 -14.23
N GLU A 606 26.97 -13.37 -13.63
CA GLU A 606 28.27 -14.04 -13.87
C GLU A 606 28.33 -15.48 -13.35
N SER A 607 27.53 -15.86 -12.34
CA SER A 607 27.53 -17.20 -11.76
C SER A 607 26.64 -18.21 -12.49
N GLY A 608 25.68 -17.75 -13.31
CA GLY A 608 24.72 -18.61 -14.02
C GLY A 608 23.74 -19.37 -13.12
N CYS A 609 23.64 -19.03 -11.83
CA CYS A 609 22.72 -19.70 -10.88
C CYS A 609 21.24 -19.37 -11.13
N LEU A 610 20.94 -18.38 -11.96
CA LEU A 610 19.61 -17.93 -12.33
C LEU A 610 19.57 -17.63 -13.83
N THR A 611 18.45 -17.90 -14.46
CA THR A 611 18.15 -17.50 -15.84
C THR A 611 17.99 -15.99 -15.98
N GLU A 612 18.09 -15.47 -17.22
CA GLU A 612 17.82 -14.05 -17.49
C GLU A 612 16.38 -13.66 -17.13
N GLU A 613 15.41 -14.59 -17.22
CA GLU A 613 14.03 -14.38 -16.81
C GLU A 613 13.89 -14.25 -15.28
N GLU A 614 14.49 -15.16 -14.51
CA GLU A 614 14.51 -15.08 -13.03
C GLU A 614 15.23 -13.82 -12.54
N MET A 615 16.35 -13.45 -13.17
CA MET A 615 17.05 -12.19 -12.92
C MET A 615 16.18 -10.96 -13.28
N GLY A 616 15.40 -11.05 -14.35
CA GLY A 616 14.41 -10.04 -14.74
C GLY A 616 13.26 -9.91 -13.73
N LEU A 617 12.83 -11.01 -13.10
CA LEU A 617 11.80 -11.00 -12.06
C LEU A 617 12.31 -10.42 -10.73
N ILE A 618 13.55 -10.73 -10.32
CA ILE A 618 14.13 -10.24 -9.05
C ILE A 618 14.50 -8.76 -9.13
N PHE A 619 15.14 -8.32 -10.21
CA PHE A 619 15.65 -6.95 -10.33
C PHE A 619 14.73 -6.01 -11.12
N VAL A 620 13.70 -6.52 -11.80
CA VAL A 620 12.69 -5.79 -12.57
C VAL A 620 13.31 -4.75 -13.51
N ASN A 621 13.32 -3.48 -13.11
CA ASN A 621 13.85 -2.34 -13.85
C ASN A 621 14.85 -1.51 -13.03
N TRP A 622 15.66 -2.14 -12.18
CA TRP A 622 16.64 -1.49 -11.29
C TRP A 622 17.52 -0.42 -11.99
N LYS A 623 17.92 -0.65 -13.25
CA LYS A 623 18.70 0.30 -14.06
C LYS A 623 17.92 1.60 -14.37
N GLU A 624 16.61 1.52 -14.56
CA GLU A 624 15.73 2.69 -14.74
C GLU A 624 15.64 3.50 -13.44
N LEU A 625 15.56 2.84 -12.27
CA LEU A 625 15.62 3.52 -10.97
C LEU A 625 16.94 4.27 -10.80
N ILE A 626 18.08 3.63 -11.08
CA ILE A 626 19.39 4.28 -11.05
C ILE A 626 19.41 5.51 -11.96
N MET A 627 18.86 5.42 -13.18
CA MET A 627 18.79 6.55 -14.12
C MET A 627 17.92 7.71 -13.60
N SER A 628 16.71 7.43 -13.08
CA SER A 628 15.80 8.44 -12.54
C SER A 628 16.41 9.18 -11.35
N ASN A 629 16.92 8.46 -10.35
CA ASN A 629 17.47 9.07 -9.13
C ASN A 629 18.84 9.72 -9.40
N THR A 630 19.63 9.22 -10.36
CA THR A 630 20.83 9.93 -10.86
C THR A 630 20.50 11.32 -11.41
N LYS A 631 19.34 11.51 -12.06
CA LYS A 631 18.90 12.81 -12.59
C LYS A 631 18.56 13.77 -11.45
N LEU A 632 17.77 13.33 -10.47
CA LEU A 632 17.47 14.08 -9.25
C LEU A 632 18.76 14.45 -8.50
N LEU A 633 19.62 13.48 -8.17
CA LEU A 633 20.82 13.73 -7.39
C LEU A 633 21.80 14.68 -8.10
N LYS A 634 21.91 14.62 -9.44
CA LYS A 634 22.69 15.61 -10.21
C LYS A 634 22.10 17.02 -10.08
N ALA A 635 20.78 17.19 -10.17
CA ALA A 635 20.14 18.48 -9.99
C ALA A 635 20.33 19.03 -8.56
N LEU A 636 20.15 18.20 -7.53
CA LEU A 636 20.38 18.55 -6.12
C LEU A 636 21.84 18.97 -5.87
N ARG A 637 22.82 18.20 -6.38
CA ARG A 637 24.26 18.51 -6.27
C ARG A 637 24.63 19.81 -6.99
N VAL A 638 24.06 20.06 -8.17
CA VAL A 638 24.24 21.34 -8.89
C VAL A 638 23.68 22.50 -8.07
N ARG A 639 22.46 22.38 -7.53
CA ARG A 639 21.84 23.42 -6.69
C ARG A 639 22.69 23.76 -5.46
N LYS A 640 23.18 22.75 -4.73
CA LYS A 640 24.09 22.91 -3.58
C LYS A 640 25.40 23.61 -3.99
N LYS A 641 26.00 23.20 -5.11
CA LYS A 641 27.27 23.78 -5.61
C LYS A 641 27.11 25.22 -6.10
N THR A 642 25.99 25.57 -6.76
CA THR A 642 25.72 26.92 -7.27
C THR A 642 25.40 27.91 -6.15
N GLY A 643 24.78 27.47 -5.04
CA GLY A 643 24.60 28.32 -3.85
C GLY A 643 25.90 28.60 -3.09
N GLY A 644 26.88 27.70 -3.18
CA GLY A 644 28.13 27.73 -2.44
C GLY A 644 28.10 26.75 -1.25
N GLU A 645 29.20 26.02 -1.06
CA GLU A 645 29.22 24.80 -0.23
C GLU A 645 28.99 25.00 1.29
N LYS A 646 29.05 26.25 1.77
CA LYS A 646 28.72 26.66 3.14
C LYS A 646 27.52 27.63 3.23
N MET A 647 26.75 27.80 2.15
CA MET A 647 25.65 28.77 2.07
C MET A 647 24.26 28.11 2.15
N PRO A 648 23.26 28.75 2.77
CA PRO A 648 21.89 28.23 2.83
C PRO A 648 21.27 28.04 1.43
N VAL A 649 20.72 26.86 1.16
CA VAL A 649 20.03 26.54 -0.09
C VAL A 649 18.72 27.34 -0.17
N GLN A 650 18.67 28.28 -1.11
CA GLN A 650 17.53 29.19 -1.24
C GLN A 650 16.28 28.48 -1.79
N MET A 651 16.39 27.69 -2.86
CA MET A 651 15.26 26.94 -3.43
C MET A 651 15.62 25.47 -3.66
N ILE A 652 14.65 24.58 -3.48
CA ILE A 652 14.77 23.14 -3.73
C ILE A 652 13.48 22.49 -4.26
N GLY A 653 12.32 23.08 -3.98
CA GLY A 653 11.01 22.53 -4.38
C GLY A 653 10.81 22.50 -5.91
N ASP A 654 11.46 23.40 -6.65
CA ASP A 654 11.40 23.47 -8.11
C ASP A 654 12.03 22.23 -8.78
N ILE A 655 13.16 21.76 -8.23
CA ILE A 655 13.80 20.51 -8.66
C ILE A 655 12.92 19.32 -8.32
N LEU A 656 12.36 19.28 -7.11
CA LEU A 656 11.57 18.15 -6.63
C LEU A 656 10.26 18.00 -7.43
N ALA A 657 9.53 19.09 -7.65
CA ALA A 657 8.31 19.09 -8.46
C ALA A 657 8.57 18.63 -9.92
N ALA A 658 9.70 19.05 -10.51
CA ALA A 658 10.10 18.65 -11.85
C ALA A 658 10.50 17.15 -11.91
N GLU A 659 11.38 16.70 -11.02
CA GLU A 659 11.96 15.35 -11.10
C GLU A 659 11.00 14.25 -10.63
N LEU A 660 10.21 14.47 -9.56
CA LEU A 660 9.22 13.50 -9.09
C LEU A 660 8.17 13.18 -10.16
N SER A 661 7.78 14.18 -10.96
CA SER A 661 6.87 14.01 -12.09
C SER A 661 7.37 13.00 -13.15
N HIS A 662 8.66 12.65 -13.13
CA HIS A 662 9.29 11.72 -14.07
C HIS A 662 9.74 10.40 -13.42
N MET A 663 9.48 10.16 -12.14
CA MET A 663 9.89 8.95 -11.40
C MET A 663 8.97 7.72 -11.64
N GLN A 664 8.37 7.62 -12.83
CA GLN A 664 7.43 6.55 -13.20
C GLN A 664 8.02 5.13 -13.13
N ALA A 665 9.35 4.99 -13.21
CA ALA A 665 10.07 3.72 -13.06
C ALA A 665 9.78 3.01 -11.71
N TYR A 666 9.45 3.76 -10.65
CA TYR A 666 9.09 3.20 -9.34
C TYR A 666 7.78 2.40 -9.37
N ILE A 667 6.82 2.78 -10.22
CA ILE A 667 5.52 2.09 -10.32
C ILE A 667 5.76 0.65 -10.79
N ARG A 668 6.53 0.49 -11.87
CA ARG A 668 6.92 -0.81 -12.44
C ARG A 668 7.76 -1.65 -11.49
N PHE A 669 8.70 -1.04 -10.75
CA PHE A 669 9.49 -1.78 -9.76
C PHE A 669 8.60 -2.32 -8.64
N CYS A 670 7.90 -1.41 -7.95
CA CYS A 670 7.15 -1.75 -6.74
C CYS A 670 5.98 -2.69 -7.04
N SER A 671 5.36 -2.61 -8.23
CA SER A 671 4.30 -3.53 -8.64
C SER A 671 4.76 -4.98 -8.80
N CYS A 672 6.04 -5.20 -9.10
CA CYS A 672 6.61 -6.53 -9.33
C CYS A 672 7.53 -7.02 -8.20
N GLN A 673 7.99 -6.13 -7.29
CA GLN A 673 8.99 -6.45 -6.27
C GLN A 673 8.61 -7.63 -5.36
N LEU A 674 7.31 -7.84 -5.10
CA LEU A 674 6.82 -8.95 -4.25
C LEU A 674 6.99 -10.30 -4.94
N ASN A 675 6.81 -10.37 -6.25
CA ASN A 675 7.02 -11.60 -7.03
C ASN A 675 8.53 -11.91 -7.11
N GLY A 676 9.36 -10.89 -7.31
CA GLY A 676 10.82 -11.01 -7.25
C GLY A 676 11.33 -11.47 -5.88
N ALA A 677 10.78 -10.90 -4.79
CA ALA A 677 11.12 -11.31 -3.43
C ALA A 677 10.66 -12.75 -3.11
N ALA A 678 9.47 -13.16 -3.56
CA ALA A 678 8.98 -14.52 -3.39
C ALA A 678 9.85 -15.55 -4.14
N LEU A 679 10.27 -15.24 -5.36
CA LEU A 679 11.21 -16.06 -6.14
C LEU A 679 12.59 -16.14 -5.46
N LEU A 680 13.13 -15.00 -5.02
CA LEU A 680 14.39 -14.93 -4.28
C LEU A 680 14.35 -15.79 -3.01
N GLN A 681 13.26 -15.71 -2.24
CA GLN A 681 13.07 -16.52 -1.04
C GLN A 681 12.94 -18.01 -1.38
N GLN A 682 12.11 -18.38 -2.36
CA GLN A 682 11.97 -19.76 -2.81
C GLN A 682 13.33 -20.37 -3.18
N LYS A 683 14.12 -19.68 -4.01
CA LYS A 683 15.48 -20.10 -4.37
C LYS A 683 16.40 -20.21 -3.16
N THR A 684 16.31 -19.27 -2.22
CA THR A 684 17.10 -19.27 -0.98
C THR A 684 16.77 -20.44 -0.06
N ASP A 685 15.56 -21.03 -0.15
CA ASP A 685 15.15 -22.17 0.68
C ASP A 685 15.23 -23.53 -0.03
N GLU A 686 15.07 -23.56 -1.36
CA GLU A 686 15.19 -24.78 -2.17
C GLU A 686 16.63 -25.10 -2.60
N GLU A 687 17.49 -24.09 -2.78
CA GLU A 687 18.86 -24.24 -3.31
C GLU A 687 19.92 -23.77 -2.30
N ILE A 688 20.53 -24.72 -1.57
CA ILE A 688 21.54 -24.43 -0.53
C ILE A 688 22.77 -23.70 -1.09
N GLU A 689 23.23 -24.09 -2.29
CA GLU A 689 24.37 -23.44 -2.95
C GLU A 689 24.08 -21.96 -3.27
N PHE A 690 22.85 -21.64 -3.69
CA PHE A 690 22.40 -20.28 -3.93
C PHE A 690 22.28 -19.48 -2.62
N LYS A 691 21.76 -20.10 -1.55
CA LYS A 691 21.70 -19.52 -0.20
C LYS A 691 23.08 -19.09 0.30
N ASP A 692 24.08 -19.96 0.18
CA ASP A 692 25.45 -19.68 0.64
C ASP A 692 26.22 -18.74 -0.32
N PHE A 693 25.91 -18.78 -1.62
CA PHE A 693 26.37 -17.76 -2.57
C PHE A 693 25.86 -16.35 -2.21
N LEU A 694 24.57 -16.20 -1.89
CA LEU A 694 24.01 -14.92 -1.44
C LEU A 694 24.64 -14.43 -0.13
N LYS A 695 24.86 -15.31 0.86
CA LYS A 695 25.62 -14.95 2.09
C LYS A 695 27.02 -14.44 1.77
N LYS A 696 27.72 -15.11 0.85
CA LYS A 696 29.06 -14.72 0.39
C LYS A 696 29.07 -13.36 -0.29
N LEU A 697 28.02 -13.01 -1.05
CA LEU A 697 27.88 -11.65 -1.62
C LEU A 697 27.58 -10.60 -0.54
N ALA A 698 26.70 -10.91 0.43
CA ALA A 698 26.39 -10.04 1.58
C ALA A 698 27.58 -9.81 2.54
N SER A 699 28.65 -10.60 2.43
CA SER A 699 29.90 -10.40 3.17
C SER A 699 30.83 -9.32 2.58
N ASP A 700 30.50 -8.69 1.44
CA ASP A 700 31.17 -7.47 0.99
C ASP A 700 31.01 -6.38 2.08
N PRO A 701 32.08 -5.78 2.62
CA PRO A 701 31.97 -4.81 3.72
C PRO A 701 31.05 -3.63 3.43
N ARG A 702 30.83 -3.28 2.16
CA ARG A 702 29.90 -2.23 1.74
C ARG A 702 28.45 -2.58 2.05
N CYS A 703 28.09 -3.86 2.06
CA CYS A 703 26.76 -4.37 2.41
C CYS A 703 26.45 -4.26 3.91
N LYS A 704 27.45 -4.04 4.78
CA LYS A 704 27.31 -3.96 6.24
C LYS A 704 26.63 -5.20 6.87
N GLY A 705 26.72 -6.36 6.21
CA GLY A 705 26.04 -7.60 6.63
C GLY A 705 24.56 -7.71 6.22
N MET A 706 24.00 -6.72 5.53
CA MET A 706 22.60 -6.73 5.09
C MET A 706 22.39 -7.65 3.87
N PRO A 707 21.32 -8.47 3.84
CA PRO A 707 21.02 -9.36 2.71
C PRO A 707 20.36 -8.63 1.54
N LEU A 708 20.47 -9.19 0.33
CA LEU A 708 19.88 -8.63 -0.91
C LEU A 708 18.39 -8.27 -0.76
N SER A 709 17.61 -9.11 -0.07
CA SER A 709 16.17 -8.88 0.19
C SER A 709 15.91 -7.51 0.84
N SER A 710 16.75 -7.09 1.80
CA SER A 710 16.61 -5.78 2.46
C SER A 710 16.88 -4.60 1.51
N PHE A 711 17.86 -4.72 0.62
CA PHE A 711 18.16 -3.70 -0.38
C PHE A 711 17.04 -3.57 -1.42
N LEU A 712 16.42 -4.67 -1.85
CA LEU A 712 15.30 -4.66 -2.79
C LEU A 712 14.07 -3.92 -2.25
N LEU A 713 13.93 -3.73 -0.94
CA LEU A 713 12.86 -2.93 -0.33
C LEU A 713 13.15 -1.42 -0.34
N LYS A 714 14.41 -0.98 -0.52
CA LYS A 714 14.80 0.44 -0.44
C LYS A 714 14.07 1.38 -1.42
N PRO A 715 13.72 0.98 -2.67
CA PRO A 715 12.92 1.85 -3.54
C PRO A 715 11.53 2.18 -2.98
N MET A 716 10.83 1.21 -2.41
CA MET A 716 9.52 1.42 -1.77
C MET A 716 9.63 2.28 -0.49
N GLN A 717 10.73 2.14 0.25
CA GLN A 717 11.05 2.99 1.40
C GLN A 717 11.36 4.43 0.96
N ARG A 718 12.16 4.63 -0.09
CA ARG A 718 12.54 5.96 -0.58
C ARG A 718 11.34 6.73 -1.15
N ILE A 719 10.52 6.08 -1.98
CA ILE A 719 9.38 6.75 -2.64
C ILE A 719 8.38 7.29 -1.60
N THR A 720 8.14 6.53 -0.53
CA THR A 720 7.26 6.92 0.59
C THR A 720 7.90 7.90 1.59
N ARG A 721 9.20 8.21 1.47
CA ARG A 721 9.90 9.22 2.28
C ARG A 721 9.87 10.62 1.68
N TYR A 722 9.74 10.77 0.35
CA TYR A 722 9.69 12.08 -0.29
C TYR A 722 8.58 13.00 0.27
N PRO A 723 7.31 12.56 0.45
CA PRO A 723 6.28 13.41 1.04
C PRO A 723 6.65 13.91 2.44
N LEU A 724 7.24 13.05 3.28
CA LEU A 724 7.60 13.37 4.67
C LEU A 724 8.75 14.38 4.75
N LEU A 725 9.78 14.21 3.92
CA LEU A 725 10.91 15.14 3.83
C LEU A 725 10.48 16.49 3.27
N ILE A 726 9.71 16.52 2.17
CA ILE A 726 9.23 17.75 1.55
C ILE A 726 8.30 18.50 2.50
N LYS A 727 7.40 17.81 3.19
CA LYS A 727 6.54 18.39 4.22
C LYS A 727 7.35 18.99 5.37
N SER A 728 8.41 18.31 5.83
CA SER A 728 9.28 18.84 6.90
C SER A 728 10.03 20.12 6.48
N ILE A 729 10.46 20.20 5.20
CA ILE A 729 11.04 21.44 4.63
C ILE A 729 9.96 22.54 4.52
N LEU A 730 8.76 22.21 4.04
CA LEU A 730 7.64 23.13 3.87
C LEU A 730 7.13 23.71 5.20
N GLU A 731 6.99 22.88 6.24
CA GLU A 731 6.60 23.31 7.60
C GLU A 731 7.62 24.28 8.23
N ASN A 732 8.86 24.33 7.73
CA ASN A 732 9.89 25.29 8.13
C ASN A 732 10.17 26.37 7.05
N THR A 733 9.32 26.49 6.02
CA THR A 733 9.45 27.48 4.94
C THR A 733 8.29 28.49 4.98
N PRO A 734 8.53 29.78 5.29
CA PRO A 734 7.49 30.81 5.33
C PRO A 734 6.63 30.93 4.07
N GLU A 735 5.35 31.31 4.19
CA GLU A 735 4.46 31.51 3.02
C GLU A 735 4.96 32.57 2.02
N ASN A 736 5.69 33.58 2.50
CA ASN A 736 6.28 34.63 1.67
C ASN A 736 7.67 34.26 1.09
N HIS A 737 8.16 33.05 1.35
CA HIS A 737 9.45 32.58 0.85
C HIS A 737 9.32 32.02 -0.58
N PRO A 738 10.24 32.33 -1.52
CA PRO A 738 10.07 32.00 -2.95
C PRO A 738 9.92 30.50 -3.24
N ASP A 739 10.47 29.65 -2.38
CA ASP A 739 10.41 28.18 -2.50
C ASP A 739 9.07 27.57 -2.02
N HIS A 740 8.24 28.31 -1.27
CA HIS A 740 7.06 27.75 -0.57
C HIS A 740 6.04 27.14 -1.55
N ASN A 741 5.69 27.86 -2.61
CA ASN A 741 4.76 27.35 -3.64
C ASN A 741 5.36 26.17 -4.42
N ASN A 742 6.67 26.15 -4.65
CA ASN A 742 7.36 25.05 -5.32
C ASN A 742 7.39 23.79 -4.45
N LEU A 743 7.65 23.95 -3.15
CA LEU A 743 7.59 22.86 -2.16
C LEU A 743 6.18 22.30 -1.99
N LYS A 744 5.15 23.15 -2.04
CA LYS A 744 3.75 22.71 -2.04
C LYS A 744 3.40 21.87 -3.27
N LEU A 745 3.82 22.29 -4.46
CA LEU A 745 3.68 21.51 -5.70
C LEU A 745 4.51 20.22 -5.66
N ALA A 746 5.71 20.25 -5.08
CA ALA A 746 6.55 19.07 -4.92
C ALA A 746 5.93 18.04 -3.97
N LEU A 747 5.24 18.49 -2.90
CA LEU A 747 4.51 17.63 -1.98
C LEU A 747 3.33 16.95 -2.69
N GLU A 748 2.52 17.72 -3.41
CA GLU A 748 1.42 17.22 -4.25
C GLU A 748 1.93 16.14 -5.22
N ARG A 749 3.05 16.38 -5.92
CA ARG A 749 3.66 15.40 -6.82
C ARG A 749 4.24 14.17 -6.12
N ALA A 750 4.74 14.30 -4.90
CA ALA A 750 5.21 13.16 -4.11
C ALA A 750 4.05 12.27 -3.63
N GLU A 751 2.93 12.88 -3.21
CA GLU A 751 1.72 12.20 -2.77
C GLU A 751 0.98 11.55 -3.95
N GLU A 752 0.87 12.23 -5.10
CA GLU A 752 0.38 11.65 -6.36
C GLU A 752 1.20 10.42 -6.77
N LEU A 753 2.53 10.51 -6.75
CA LEU A 753 3.44 9.42 -7.14
C LEU A 753 3.32 8.21 -6.19
N CYS A 754 3.22 8.44 -4.88
CA CYS A 754 2.94 7.37 -3.91
C CYS A 754 1.59 6.69 -4.17
N SER A 755 0.56 7.46 -4.56
CA SER A 755 -0.76 6.93 -4.93
C SER A 755 -0.70 6.10 -6.22
N GLN A 756 0.02 6.58 -7.26
CA GLN A 756 0.24 5.86 -8.52
C GLN A 756 1.00 4.55 -8.32
N VAL A 757 2.04 4.53 -7.49
CA VAL A 757 2.76 3.30 -7.09
C VAL A 757 1.82 2.32 -6.40
N ASN A 758 1.01 2.80 -5.47
CA ASN A 758 0.07 2.01 -4.67
C ASN A 758 -1.08 1.41 -5.52
N GLU A 759 -1.59 2.13 -6.53
CA GLU A 759 -2.50 1.56 -7.52
C GLU A 759 -1.79 0.58 -8.46
N GLY A 760 -0.57 0.87 -8.92
CA GLY A 760 0.20 -0.03 -9.78
C GLY A 760 0.44 -1.41 -9.16
N VAL A 761 0.67 -1.47 -7.83
CA VAL A 761 0.71 -2.73 -7.07
C VAL A 761 -0.63 -3.46 -7.12
N ARG A 762 -1.76 -2.78 -6.85
CA ARG A 762 -3.11 -3.37 -6.94
C ARG A 762 -3.45 -3.88 -8.33
N GLU A 763 -3.08 -3.14 -9.37
CA GLU A 763 -3.38 -3.51 -10.75
C GLU A 763 -2.52 -4.68 -11.24
N LYS A 764 -1.26 -4.79 -10.80
CA LYS A 764 -0.44 -5.99 -11.05
C LYS A 764 -0.93 -7.21 -10.26
N GLU A 765 -1.26 -7.07 -8.98
CA GLU A 765 -1.91 -8.15 -8.22
C GLU A 765 -3.20 -8.66 -8.90
N ASN A 766 -3.98 -7.74 -9.49
CA ASN A 766 -5.18 -8.09 -10.24
C ASN A 766 -4.85 -8.81 -11.56
N SER A 767 -3.85 -8.33 -12.32
CA SER A 767 -3.34 -8.98 -13.54
C SER A 767 -2.95 -10.43 -13.25
N ASP A 768 -2.14 -10.65 -12.22
CA ASP A 768 -1.59 -11.97 -11.86
C ASP A 768 -2.71 -12.93 -11.43
N ARG A 769 -3.72 -12.45 -10.70
CA ARG A 769 -4.92 -13.25 -10.36
C ARG A 769 -5.78 -13.58 -11.58
N LEU A 770 -5.86 -12.69 -12.58
CA LEU A 770 -6.60 -12.95 -13.81
C LEU A 770 -5.86 -13.92 -14.75
N GLU A 771 -4.54 -13.83 -14.82
CA GLU A 771 -3.67 -14.78 -15.53
C GLU A 771 -3.68 -16.18 -14.89
N TRP A 772 -3.70 -16.24 -13.55
CA TRP A 772 -3.94 -17.49 -12.82
C TRP A 772 -5.32 -18.08 -13.14
N ILE A 773 -6.39 -17.27 -13.14
CA ILE A 773 -7.74 -17.72 -13.52
C ILE A 773 -7.77 -18.22 -14.98
N GLN A 774 -7.11 -17.52 -15.90
CA GLN A 774 -7.04 -17.88 -17.32
C GLN A 774 -6.44 -19.27 -17.55
N SER A 775 -5.44 -19.64 -16.75
CA SER A 775 -4.72 -20.92 -16.84
C SER A 775 -5.41 -22.05 -16.07
N HIS A 776 -6.18 -21.75 -15.02
CA HIS A 776 -6.76 -22.74 -14.11
C HIS A 776 -8.28 -22.99 -14.30
N VAL A 777 -8.99 -22.18 -15.10
CA VAL A 777 -10.46 -22.28 -15.27
C VAL A 777 -10.89 -22.62 -16.71
N GLN A 778 -11.34 -23.86 -16.92
CA GLN A 778 -11.85 -24.36 -18.19
C GLN A 778 -13.28 -23.86 -18.49
N CYS A 779 -13.44 -23.07 -19.55
CA CYS A 779 -14.70 -22.42 -19.95
C CYS A 779 -15.35 -23.06 -21.20
N GLU A 780 -15.53 -24.38 -21.18
CA GLU A 780 -16.15 -25.14 -22.29
C GLU A 780 -17.62 -24.75 -22.57
N GLY A 781 -18.01 -24.78 -23.83
CA GLY A 781 -19.42 -24.58 -24.24
C GLY A 781 -19.87 -23.11 -24.34
N LEU A 782 -18.95 -22.16 -24.29
CA LEU A 782 -19.17 -20.77 -24.71
C LEU A 782 -18.85 -20.61 -26.20
N ALA A 783 -19.55 -19.70 -26.89
CA ALA A 783 -19.28 -19.35 -28.29
C ALA A 783 -17.99 -18.51 -28.46
N GLU A 784 -17.63 -17.75 -27.43
CA GLU A 784 -16.38 -17.01 -27.31
C GLU A 784 -15.71 -17.42 -25.98
N GLN A 785 -14.39 -17.58 -25.97
CA GLN A 785 -13.64 -17.86 -24.75
C GLN A 785 -13.31 -16.54 -24.02
N PRO A 786 -13.63 -16.39 -22.73
CA PRO A 786 -13.31 -15.17 -21.99
C PRO A 786 -11.79 -15.07 -21.81
N ILE A 787 -11.19 -14.05 -22.41
CA ILE A 787 -9.86 -13.57 -22.01
C ILE A 787 -10.07 -12.81 -20.71
N PHE A 788 -9.65 -13.37 -19.57
CA PHE A 788 -9.92 -12.80 -18.25
C PHE A 788 -9.17 -11.50 -18.01
N ASN A 789 -7.87 -11.46 -18.35
CA ASN A 789 -7.05 -10.26 -18.28
C ASN A 789 -7.25 -9.38 -19.53
N SER A 790 -8.39 -8.70 -19.60
CA SER A 790 -8.77 -7.85 -20.75
C SER A 790 -9.61 -6.63 -20.33
N ILE A 791 -9.91 -5.77 -21.30
CA ILE A 791 -10.85 -4.65 -21.14
C ILE A 791 -12.29 -5.19 -21.30
N THR A 792 -13.20 -4.69 -20.47
CA THR A 792 -14.64 -5.00 -20.50
C THR A 792 -15.43 -4.03 -21.39
N ASN A 793 -16.63 -4.42 -21.80
CA ASN A 793 -17.47 -3.72 -22.80
C ASN A 793 -17.82 -2.25 -22.41
N CYS A 794 -17.72 -1.89 -21.12
CA CYS A 794 -17.91 -0.51 -20.67
C CYS A 794 -17.22 -0.08 -19.36
N LEU A 795 -16.58 -0.98 -18.58
CA LEU A 795 -16.07 -0.66 -17.23
C LEU A 795 -14.54 -0.46 -17.16
N GLY A 796 -13.86 -0.43 -18.30
CA GLY A 796 -12.40 -0.47 -18.35
C GLY A 796 -11.85 -1.89 -18.11
N PRO A 797 -10.62 -2.04 -17.60
CA PRO A 797 -10.02 -3.34 -17.30
C PRO A 797 -10.90 -4.21 -16.41
N ARG A 798 -10.88 -5.54 -16.63
CA ARG A 798 -11.53 -6.48 -15.73
C ARG A 798 -10.82 -6.47 -14.37
N LYS A 799 -11.59 -6.51 -13.29
CA LYS A 799 -11.07 -6.56 -11.91
C LYS A 799 -11.75 -7.69 -11.13
N LEU A 800 -10.98 -8.55 -10.46
CA LEU A 800 -11.49 -9.60 -9.58
C LEU A 800 -11.87 -8.99 -8.23
N LEU A 801 -13.17 -8.96 -7.92
CA LEU A 801 -13.74 -8.33 -6.72
C LEU A 801 -13.90 -9.32 -5.56
N HIS A 802 -14.13 -10.61 -5.85
CA HIS A 802 -14.24 -11.68 -4.86
C HIS A 802 -13.96 -13.03 -5.51
N SER A 803 -13.41 -13.97 -4.74
CA SER A 803 -13.58 -15.40 -5.00
C SER A 803 -13.82 -16.13 -3.68
N GLY A 804 -14.34 -17.36 -3.74
CA GLY A 804 -14.71 -18.14 -2.55
C GLY A 804 -15.66 -19.32 -2.82
N LYS A 805 -15.91 -20.13 -1.79
CA LYS A 805 -16.79 -21.31 -1.87
C LYS A 805 -18.28 -20.91 -1.80
N LEU A 806 -19.10 -21.59 -2.60
CA LEU A 806 -20.55 -21.37 -2.68
C LEU A 806 -21.28 -22.71 -2.82
N TYR A 807 -22.33 -22.93 -2.04
CA TYR A 807 -23.08 -24.18 -2.01
C TYR A 807 -24.50 -23.99 -2.55
N LYS A 808 -24.95 -24.83 -3.49
CA LYS A 808 -26.35 -24.83 -3.94
C LYS A 808 -27.28 -25.43 -2.90
N THR A 809 -28.17 -24.65 -2.28
CA THR A 809 -29.07 -25.14 -1.21
C THR A 809 -29.84 -26.40 -1.58
N LYS A 810 -30.51 -26.41 -2.75
CA LYS A 810 -31.34 -27.55 -3.21
C LYS A 810 -30.59 -28.85 -3.50
N SER A 811 -29.25 -28.86 -3.55
CA SER A 811 -28.49 -30.07 -3.93
C SER A 811 -27.16 -30.22 -3.20
N ASN A 812 -26.92 -29.40 -2.17
CA ASN A 812 -25.66 -29.15 -1.46
C ASN A 812 -24.37 -29.22 -2.32
N LYS A 813 -24.44 -28.88 -3.62
CA LYS A 813 -23.27 -28.99 -4.51
C LYS A 813 -22.34 -27.83 -4.22
N GLU A 814 -21.10 -28.15 -3.85
CA GLU A 814 -19.99 -27.20 -3.79
C GLU A 814 -19.66 -26.67 -5.19
N LEU A 815 -19.56 -25.35 -5.27
CA LEU A 815 -19.11 -24.55 -6.40
C LEU A 815 -18.04 -23.58 -5.89
N TYR A 816 -17.22 -23.07 -6.80
CA TYR A 816 -16.34 -21.94 -6.53
C TYR A 816 -16.82 -20.74 -7.34
N GLY A 817 -16.93 -19.58 -6.70
CA GLY A 817 -17.31 -18.33 -7.34
C GLY A 817 -16.09 -17.48 -7.67
N PHE A 818 -16.10 -16.85 -8.84
CA PHE A 818 -15.21 -15.74 -9.19
C PHE A 818 -16.08 -14.56 -9.65
N LEU A 819 -16.10 -13.49 -8.84
CA LEU A 819 -16.83 -12.26 -9.12
C LEU A 819 -15.88 -11.24 -9.73
N PHE A 820 -16.16 -10.86 -10.96
CA PHE A 820 -15.49 -9.74 -11.64
C PHE A 820 -16.36 -8.48 -11.56
N ASN A 821 -15.88 -7.36 -12.10
CA ASN A 821 -16.67 -6.13 -12.24
C ASN A 821 -17.77 -6.24 -13.30
N ASP A 822 -17.65 -7.12 -14.28
CA ASP A 822 -18.60 -7.30 -15.38
C ASP A 822 -19.50 -8.56 -15.28
N PHE A 823 -18.97 -9.69 -14.78
CA PHE A 823 -19.75 -10.92 -14.57
C PHE A 823 -19.38 -11.70 -13.31
N LEU A 824 -20.30 -12.56 -12.87
CA LEU A 824 -20.05 -13.63 -11.90
C LEU A 824 -19.90 -14.97 -12.64
N LEU A 825 -18.74 -15.61 -12.47
CA LEU A 825 -18.48 -16.97 -12.93
C LEU A 825 -18.68 -17.95 -11.78
N LEU A 826 -19.42 -19.04 -12.05
CA LEU A 826 -19.55 -20.17 -11.13
C LEU A 826 -18.87 -21.39 -11.75
N THR A 827 -17.94 -21.99 -11.02
CA THR A 827 -17.20 -23.20 -11.43
C THR A 827 -17.44 -24.34 -10.45
N TYR A 828 -16.94 -25.53 -10.78
CA TYR A 828 -16.68 -26.58 -9.82
C TYR A 828 -15.23 -27.02 -9.94
N MET A 829 -14.61 -27.42 -8.83
CA MET A 829 -13.26 -27.96 -8.83
C MET A 829 -13.24 -29.33 -9.51
N VAL A 830 -12.28 -29.56 -10.40
CA VAL A 830 -12.01 -30.88 -10.96
C VAL A 830 -11.23 -31.66 -9.90
N LYS A 831 -11.74 -32.80 -9.44
CA LYS A 831 -11.09 -33.58 -8.37
C LYS A 831 -9.71 -34.04 -8.82
N GLN A 832 -8.68 -33.55 -8.15
CA GLN A 832 -7.31 -34.06 -8.26
C GLN A 832 -7.07 -35.15 -7.21
N PHE A 833 -6.22 -36.12 -7.53
CA PHE A 833 -5.70 -37.06 -6.56
C PHE A 833 -4.49 -36.43 -5.84
N VAL A 834 -4.42 -36.62 -4.52
CA VAL A 834 -3.32 -36.20 -3.62
C VAL A 834 -3.09 -34.69 -3.49
N SER A 835 -3.73 -34.05 -2.51
CA SER A 835 -3.07 -33.66 -1.24
C SER A 835 -4.02 -32.84 -0.35
N SER A 836 -3.81 -32.89 0.97
CA SER A 836 -4.55 -32.10 1.96
C SER A 836 -3.67 -30.97 2.52
N GLY A 837 -3.55 -29.88 1.77
CA GLY A 837 -2.88 -28.64 2.20
C GLY A 837 -3.85 -27.46 2.23
N SER A 838 -3.66 -26.52 3.17
CA SER A 838 -4.41 -25.26 3.22
C SER A 838 -3.80 -24.22 2.27
N ASP A 839 -3.63 -24.59 1.01
CA ASP A 839 -2.88 -23.78 0.05
C ASP A 839 -3.63 -22.54 -0.41
N LYS A 840 -2.88 -21.44 -0.54
CA LYS A 840 -3.38 -20.17 -1.07
C LYS A 840 -3.83 -20.41 -2.52
N LEU A 841 -5.10 -20.18 -2.84
CA LEU A 841 -5.69 -20.54 -4.16
C LEU A 841 -4.81 -20.10 -5.34
N PHE A 842 -4.41 -18.83 -5.34
CA PHE A 842 -3.59 -18.18 -6.37
C PHE A 842 -2.07 -18.46 -6.24
N SER A 843 -1.68 -19.54 -5.56
CA SER A 843 -0.27 -19.97 -5.47
C SER A 843 0.21 -20.51 -6.82
N PRO A 844 1.45 -20.20 -7.26
CA PRO A 844 2.07 -20.85 -8.42
C PRO A 844 2.19 -22.38 -8.27
N LYS A 845 2.20 -22.89 -7.04
CA LYS A 845 2.26 -24.32 -6.71
C LYS A 845 0.87 -24.98 -6.57
N SER A 846 -0.21 -24.22 -6.78
CA SER A 846 -1.57 -24.75 -6.80
C SER A 846 -1.84 -25.48 -8.12
N HIS A 847 -2.05 -26.79 -8.09
CA HIS A 847 -2.50 -27.56 -9.25
C HIS A 847 -4.04 -27.58 -9.43
N SER A 848 -4.75 -26.73 -8.68
CA SER A 848 -6.22 -26.72 -8.58
C SER A 848 -6.91 -26.33 -9.89
N GLN A 849 -7.34 -27.30 -10.69
CA GLN A 849 -8.14 -27.04 -11.89
C GLN A 849 -9.63 -26.88 -11.58
N PHE A 850 -10.27 -25.93 -12.26
CA PHE A 850 -11.69 -25.63 -12.17
C PHE A 850 -12.34 -25.72 -13.55
N LYS A 851 -13.62 -26.08 -13.58
CA LYS A 851 -14.42 -26.14 -14.80
C LYS A 851 -15.72 -25.36 -14.62
N MET A 852 -16.10 -24.57 -15.62
CA MET A 852 -17.30 -23.75 -15.60
C MET A 852 -18.56 -24.61 -15.32
N TYR A 853 -19.39 -24.18 -14.37
CA TYR A 853 -20.62 -24.90 -14.02
C TYR A 853 -21.79 -24.53 -14.94
N LYS A 854 -21.88 -23.25 -15.32
CA LYS A 854 -22.84 -22.65 -16.27
C LYS A 854 -22.24 -21.38 -16.86
N MET A 855 -22.81 -20.89 -17.96
CA MET A 855 -22.48 -19.59 -18.56
C MET A 855 -22.35 -18.48 -17.50
N PRO A 856 -21.40 -17.53 -17.68
CA PRO A 856 -21.27 -16.35 -16.84
C PRO A 856 -22.58 -15.58 -16.64
N ILE A 857 -22.72 -14.99 -15.46
CA ILE A 857 -23.89 -14.25 -15.00
C ILE A 857 -23.52 -12.76 -15.06
N PHE A 858 -23.98 -12.04 -16.08
CA PHE A 858 -23.58 -10.64 -16.34
C PHE A 858 -24.26 -9.68 -15.34
N LEU A 859 -23.48 -8.77 -14.76
CA LEU A 859 -23.95 -8.00 -13.60
C LEU A 859 -24.93 -6.86 -13.96
N ASN A 860 -25.01 -6.42 -15.21
CA ASN A 860 -26.05 -5.51 -15.67
C ASN A 860 -27.45 -6.15 -15.74
N GLU A 861 -27.55 -7.49 -15.68
CA GLU A 861 -28.81 -8.25 -15.70
C GLU A 861 -29.08 -9.01 -14.38
N VAL A 862 -28.31 -8.71 -13.32
CA VAL A 862 -28.42 -9.32 -11.98
C VAL A 862 -29.33 -8.52 -11.04
N LEU A 863 -30.16 -9.23 -10.27
CA LEU A 863 -30.80 -8.72 -9.06
C LEU A 863 -30.48 -9.66 -7.87
N VAL A 864 -29.77 -9.14 -6.88
CA VAL A 864 -29.47 -9.87 -5.63
C VAL A 864 -30.60 -9.67 -4.62
N LYS A 865 -31.04 -10.74 -3.97
CA LYS A 865 -32.05 -10.71 -2.91
C LYS A 865 -31.58 -11.51 -1.70
N LEU A 866 -31.71 -10.93 -0.52
CA LEU A 866 -31.63 -11.67 0.75
C LEU A 866 -32.89 -12.56 0.92
N PRO A 867 -32.88 -13.54 1.84
CA PRO A 867 -34.09 -14.24 2.26
C PRO A 867 -35.17 -13.27 2.75
N THR A 868 -36.45 -13.66 2.64
CA THR A 868 -37.59 -12.80 2.99
C THR A 868 -37.62 -12.39 4.46
N ASP A 869 -36.98 -13.16 5.33
CA ASP A 869 -36.74 -12.80 6.73
C ASP A 869 -35.27 -12.32 6.91
N PRO A 870 -35.03 -11.01 7.10
CA PRO A 870 -33.69 -10.47 7.32
C PRO A 870 -33.11 -10.79 8.70
N SER A 871 -33.90 -11.36 9.63
CA SER A 871 -33.42 -11.85 10.93
C SER A 871 -32.91 -13.30 10.87
N SER A 872 -33.01 -13.97 9.72
CA SER A 872 -32.52 -15.33 9.53
C SER A 872 -30.99 -15.41 9.62
N ASP A 873 -30.51 -16.23 10.55
CA ASP A 873 -29.10 -16.66 10.69
C ASP A 873 -28.63 -17.57 9.54
N GLU A 874 -29.50 -17.97 8.60
CA GLU A 874 -29.07 -18.80 7.47
C GLU A 874 -28.08 -18.03 6.56
N PRO A 875 -26.90 -18.60 6.25
CA PRO A 875 -25.92 -17.98 5.37
C PRO A 875 -26.31 -18.14 3.88
N VAL A 876 -27.57 -17.84 3.54
CA VAL A 876 -28.20 -18.07 2.23
C VAL A 876 -28.55 -16.75 1.56
N PHE A 877 -28.38 -16.67 0.23
CA PHE A 877 -28.80 -15.54 -0.60
C PHE A 877 -29.28 -15.99 -1.98
N HIS A 878 -29.95 -15.09 -2.70
CA HIS A 878 -30.53 -15.34 -4.00
C HIS A 878 -29.94 -14.40 -5.06
N ILE A 879 -29.61 -14.95 -6.23
CA ILE A 879 -29.27 -14.20 -7.44
C ILE A 879 -30.35 -14.47 -8.48
N SER A 880 -31.06 -13.45 -8.93
CA SER A 880 -31.90 -13.49 -10.13
C SER A 880 -31.09 -12.96 -11.32
N HIS A 881 -31.14 -13.64 -12.46
CA HIS A 881 -30.50 -13.21 -13.71
C HIS A 881 -31.36 -13.68 -14.89
N ILE A 882 -31.99 -12.72 -15.58
CA ILE A 882 -33.06 -12.99 -16.56
C ILE A 882 -34.09 -13.96 -15.92
N ASP A 883 -34.48 -15.04 -16.62
CA ASP A 883 -35.48 -16.02 -16.16
C ASP A 883 -34.94 -17.06 -15.15
N ARG A 884 -33.74 -16.86 -14.60
CA ARG A 884 -33.05 -17.84 -13.74
C ARG A 884 -32.83 -17.31 -12.33
N VAL A 885 -33.23 -18.10 -11.33
CA VAL A 885 -32.94 -17.83 -9.91
C VAL A 885 -31.96 -18.88 -9.37
N TYR A 886 -30.87 -18.41 -8.78
CA TYR A 886 -29.87 -19.20 -8.08
C TYR A 886 -30.01 -18.96 -6.57
N THR A 887 -30.35 -19.99 -5.79
CA THR A 887 -30.23 -19.95 -4.33
C THR A 887 -28.87 -20.53 -3.93
N LEU A 888 -28.05 -19.72 -3.28
CA LEU A 888 -26.67 -20.03 -2.90
C LEU A 888 -26.48 -19.87 -1.40
N LYS A 889 -25.61 -20.69 -0.82
CA LYS A 889 -25.24 -20.69 0.60
C LYS A 889 -23.72 -20.48 0.73
N THR A 890 -23.30 -19.66 1.68
CA THR A 890 -21.89 -19.47 2.08
C THR A 890 -21.59 -20.23 3.37
N ASP A 891 -20.31 -20.30 3.75
CA ASP A 891 -19.88 -20.95 5.00
C ASP A 891 -20.39 -20.22 6.25
N ASN A 892 -20.55 -18.89 6.17
CA ASN A 892 -20.98 -18.05 7.29
C ASN A 892 -21.72 -16.77 6.83
N ILE A 893 -22.31 -16.05 7.79
CA ILE A 893 -23.12 -14.84 7.58
C ILE A 893 -22.29 -13.65 7.07
N ASN A 894 -21.00 -13.57 7.43
CA ASN A 894 -20.12 -12.49 6.96
C ASN A 894 -19.84 -12.66 5.46
N GLU A 895 -19.52 -13.88 5.01
CA GLU A 895 -19.41 -14.22 3.59
C GLU A 895 -20.73 -13.95 2.85
N ARG A 896 -21.89 -14.37 3.39
CA ARG A 896 -23.22 -14.05 2.79
C ARG A 896 -23.33 -12.56 2.50
N THR A 897 -22.93 -11.74 3.47
CA THR A 897 -23.01 -10.29 3.41
C THR A 897 -21.98 -9.71 2.45
N ALA A 898 -20.74 -10.22 2.43
CA ALA A 898 -19.67 -9.79 1.51
C ALA A 898 -20.03 -10.07 0.05
N TRP A 899 -20.51 -11.27 -0.26
CA TRP A 899 -21.00 -11.63 -1.60
C TRP A 899 -22.18 -10.75 -2.03
N VAL A 900 -23.19 -10.58 -1.18
CA VAL A 900 -24.36 -9.75 -1.49
C VAL A 900 -23.98 -8.29 -1.75
N GLN A 901 -23.14 -7.68 -0.91
CA GLN A 901 -22.73 -6.28 -1.07
C GLN A 901 -21.85 -6.08 -2.32
N LYS A 902 -20.88 -6.96 -2.57
CA LYS A 902 -19.98 -6.83 -3.73
C LYS A 902 -20.71 -7.06 -5.05
N ILE A 903 -21.57 -8.08 -5.16
CA ILE A 903 -22.36 -8.30 -6.39
C ILE A 903 -23.29 -7.10 -6.63
N LYS A 904 -23.96 -6.59 -5.58
CA LYS A 904 -24.85 -5.43 -5.69
C LYS A 904 -24.09 -4.18 -6.15
N GLY A 905 -22.99 -3.81 -5.49
CA GLY A 905 -22.22 -2.62 -5.83
C GLY A 905 -21.65 -2.66 -7.25
N ALA A 906 -21.14 -3.83 -7.68
CA ALA A 906 -20.63 -4.01 -9.04
C ALA A 906 -21.76 -3.95 -10.10
N SER A 907 -22.92 -4.54 -9.82
CA SER A 907 -24.12 -4.44 -10.67
C SER A 907 -24.60 -2.99 -10.80
N GLU A 908 -24.70 -2.26 -9.68
CA GLU A 908 -25.10 -0.84 -9.67
C GLU A 908 -24.08 0.03 -10.45
N GLN A 909 -22.78 -0.21 -10.27
CA GLN A 909 -21.72 0.46 -11.04
C GLN A 909 -21.79 0.16 -12.55
N TYR A 910 -22.07 -1.09 -12.93
CA TYR A 910 -22.23 -1.47 -14.34
C TYR A 910 -23.42 -0.71 -14.96
N ILE A 911 -24.60 -0.82 -14.34
CA ILE A 911 -25.85 -0.20 -14.82
C ILE A 911 -25.70 1.33 -14.92
N GLU A 912 -25.06 1.98 -13.94
CA GLU A 912 -24.83 3.43 -13.98
C GLU A 912 -23.84 3.84 -15.08
N THR A 913 -22.78 3.05 -15.30
CA THR A 913 -21.76 3.33 -16.34
C THR A 913 -22.35 3.15 -17.75
N GLU A 914 -23.13 2.09 -17.97
CA GLU A 914 -23.92 1.92 -19.20
C GLU A 914 -24.90 3.06 -19.41
N LYS A 915 -25.64 3.47 -18.37
CA LYS A 915 -26.57 4.61 -18.44
C LYS A 915 -25.84 5.88 -18.85
N LYS A 916 -24.66 6.17 -18.27
CA LYS A 916 -23.81 7.31 -18.64
C LYS A 916 -23.32 7.23 -20.10
N LYS A 917 -22.94 6.05 -20.60
CA LYS A 917 -22.54 5.81 -22.01
C LYS A 917 -23.73 6.06 -22.97
N ARG A 918 -24.90 5.51 -22.65
CA ARG A 918 -26.15 5.65 -23.42
C ARG A 918 -26.66 7.10 -23.43
N GLU A 919 -26.60 7.80 -22.30
CA GLU A 919 -27.02 9.21 -22.16
C GLU A 919 -26.12 10.15 -22.99
N LYS A 920 -24.79 10.02 -22.90
CA LYS A 920 -23.85 10.79 -23.75
C LYS A 920 -24.14 10.59 -25.24
N ALA A 921 -24.37 9.35 -25.66
CA ALA A 921 -24.74 9.04 -27.04
C ALA A 921 -26.14 9.56 -27.43
N TYR A 922 -27.09 9.65 -26.49
CA TYR A 922 -28.38 10.30 -26.73
C TYR A 922 -28.22 11.81 -26.91
N GLN A 923 -27.48 12.49 -26.03
CA GLN A 923 -27.24 13.93 -26.09
C GLN A 923 -26.51 14.37 -27.38
N ALA A 924 -25.56 13.57 -27.87
CA ALA A 924 -24.93 13.79 -29.17
C ALA A 924 -25.95 13.71 -30.33
N ARG A 925 -26.86 12.73 -30.30
CA ARG A 925 -27.89 12.52 -31.33
C ARG A 925 -29.09 13.47 -31.23
N SER A 926 -29.38 14.03 -30.05
CA SER A 926 -30.56 14.86 -29.82
C SER A 926 -30.41 16.31 -30.29
N GLN A 927 -29.22 16.73 -30.72
CA GLN A 927 -28.99 18.01 -31.39
C GLN A 927 -29.67 18.03 -32.78
N LYS A 928 -30.92 18.51 -32.81
CA LYS A 928 -31.70 18.71 -34.04
C LYS A 928 -31.04 19.74 -34.97
N SER A 929 -30.27 19.27 -35.94
CA SER A 929 -29.82 20.10 -37.07
C SER A 929 -30.88 20.13 -38.16
N SER A 930 -31.39 21.32 -38.50
CA SER A 930 -32.07 21.54 -39.79
C SER A 930 -31.04 21.38 -40.91
N GLY A 931 -31.08 20.23 -41.59
CA GLY A 931 -30.14 19.92 -42.67
C GLY A 931 -30.52 20.57 -44.01
N ILE A 932 -29.54 20.70 -44.90
CA ILE A 932 -29.70 21.11 -46.30
C ILE A 932 -30.20 19.97 -47.22
N GLY A 933 -30.33 18.76 -46.67
CA GLY A 933 -30.80 17.59 -47.40
C GLY A 933 -30.81 16.33 -46.56
N ARG A 934 -31.10 15.21 -47.22
CA ARG A 934 -30.96 13.85 -46.66
C ARG A 934 -30.09 12.95 -47.55
N LEU A 935 -29.43 12.00 -46.92
CA LEU A 935 -28.75 10.88 -47.57
C LEU A 935 -29.37 9.58 -47.07
N MET A 936 -30.00 8.83 -47.97
CA MET A 936 -30.40 7.45 -47.72
C MET A 936 -29.20 6.54 -47.98
N VAL A 937 -28.92 5.64 -47.03
CA VAL A 937 -27.84 4.65 -47.12
C VAL A 937 -28.44 3.26 -46.96
N HIS A 938 -28.16 2.37 -47.91
CA HIS A 938 -28.55 0.96 -47.85
C HIS A 938 -27.31 0.07 -47.90
N VAL A 939 -26.94 -0.50 -46.75
CA VAL A 939 -25.83 -1.45 -46.60
C VAL A 939 -26.36 -2.85 -46.95
N ILE A 940 -25.93 -3.36 -48.10
CA ILE A 940 -26.41 -4.62 -48.66
C ILE A 940 -25.71 -5.77 -47.94
N GLU A 941 -24.39 -5.84 -48.10
CA GLU A 941 -23.54 -6.92 -47.61
C GLU A 941 -22.08 -6.48 -47.46
N ALA A 942 -21.28 -7.28 -46.77
CA ALA A 942 -19.82 -7.23 -46.86
C ALA A 942 -19.27 -8.61 -47.26
N THR A 943 -18.06 -8.63 -47.77
CA THR A 943 -17.36 -9.82 -48.27
C THR A 943 -15.90 -9.84 -47.82
N GLU A 944 -15.35 -11.04 -47.62
CA GLU A 944 -13.94 -11.28 -47.27
C GLU A 944 -13.44 -10.54 -46.01
N LEU A 945 -14.32 -10.35 -45.02
CA LEU A 945 -13.95 -9.74 -43.73
C LEU A 945 -12.85 -10.54 -43.01
N LYS A 946 -12.00 -9.85 -42.25
CA LYS A 946 -11.05 -10.43 -41.29
C LYS A 946 -11.75 -11.44 -40.38
N ALA A 947 -11.19 -12.64 -40.25
CA ALA A 947 -11.57 -13.60 -39.21
C ALA A 947 -10.93 -13.20 -37.88
N CYS A 948 -11.72 -13.10 -36.81
CA CYS A 948 -11.21 -12.79 -35.47
C CYS A 948 -11.30 -13.97 -34.50
N LYS A 949 -12.09 -15.00 -34.84
CA LYS A 949 -12.36 -16.13 -33.95
C LYS A 949 -11.54 -17.38 -34.30
N PRO A 950 -11.21 -18.24 -33.30
CA PRO A 950 -10.45 -19.48 -33.53
C PRO A 950 -11.07 -20.48 -34.52
N ASN A 951 -12.37 -20.36 -34.82
CA ASN A 951 -13.06 -21.16 -35.83
C ASN A 951 -12.90 -20.63 -37.28
N GLY A 952 -12.12 -19.56 -37.49
CA GLY A 952 -11.93 -18.93 -38.79
C GLY A 952 -13.12 -18.10 -39.25
N LYS A 953 -13.96 -17.63 -38.33
CA LYS A 953 -15.14 -16.77 -38.58
C LYS A 953 -15.11 -15.50 -37.72
N SER A 954 -16.22 -14.75 -37.82
CA SER A 954 -16.52 -13.53 -37.07
C SER A 954 -18.04 -13.42 -36.86
N ASN A 955 -18.50 -12.65 -35.87
CA ASN A 955 -19.90 -12.20 -35.69
C ASN A 955 -20.09 -10.74 -36.21
N PRO A 956 -19.98 -10.44 -37.51
CA PRO A 956 -19.94 -9.06 -37.98
C PRO A 956 -21.27 -8.29 -37.80
N TYR A 957 -21.14 -7.04 -37.38
CA TYR A 957 -22.11 -5.97 -37.59
C TYR A 957 -21.42 -4.74 -38.21
N CYS A 958 -22.22 -3.78 -38.65
CA CYS A 958 -21.78 -2.55 -39.29
C CYS A 958 -22.34 -1.35 -38.53
N GLU A 959 -21.50 -0.38 -38.18
CA GLU A 959 -21.92 0.96 -37.77
C GLU A 959 -21.74 1.94 -38.95
N ILE A 960 -22.75 2.78 -39.17
CA ILE A 960 -22.75 3.85 -40.17
C ILE A 960 -22.95 5.17 -39.43
N SER A 961 -22.04 6.11 -39.57
CA SER A 961 -22.10 7.41 -38.90
C SER A 961 -21.81 8.59 -39.83
N MET A 962 -22.37 9.76 -39.50
CA MET A 962 -22.18 11.01 -40.23
C MET A 962 -22.30 12.18 -39.24
N GLY A 963 -21.16 12.71 -38.82
CA GLY A 963 -21.09 13.67 -37.71
C GLY A 963 -21.67 13.08 -36.42
N SER A 964 -22.71 13.72 -35.86
CA SER A 964 -23.35 13.29 -34.61
C SER A 964 -24.48 12.26 -34.77
N GLN A 965 -24.70 11.77 -35.99
CA GLN A 965 -25.70 10.73 -36.31
C GLN A 965 -24.99 9.38 -36.46
N SER A 966 -25.54 8.32 -35.87
CA SER A 966 -25.06 6.94 -36.05
C SER A 966 -26.21 5.93 -36.02
N TYR A 967 -26.11 4.89 -36.85
CA TYR A 967 -26.97 3.71 -36.92
C TYR A 967 -26.13 2.44 -36.96
N SER A 968 -26.65 1.34 -36.42
CA SER A 968 -25.94 0.04 -36.43
C SER A 968 -26.83 -1.06 -37.00
N THR A 969 -26.24 -1.98 -37.76
CA THR A 969 -26.94 -3.18 -38.27
C THR A 969 -27.10 -4.24 -37.17
N ARG A 970 -27.92 -5.26 -37.44
CA ARG A 970 -27.92 -6.49 -36.64
C ARG A 970 -26.60 -7.25 -36.84
N THR A 971 -26.08 -7.82 -35.76
CA THR A 971 -25.03 -8.86 -35.82
C THR A 971 -25.55 -10.06 -36.61
N LEU A 972 -24.68 -10.65 -37.44
CA LEU A 972 -24.85 -11.97 -38.03
C LEU A 972 -23.74 -12.88 -37.48
N GLN A 973 -24.04 -14.14 -37.17
CA GLN A 973 -23.10 -15.06 -36.52
C GLN A 973 -22.26 -15.84 -37.52
N ASP A 974 -21.03 -16.19 -37.12
CA ASP A 974 -20.09 -17.10 -37.79
C ASP A 974 -19.95 -16.90 -39.32
N THR A 975 -19.85 -15.66 -39.78
CA THR A 975 -19.73 -15.32 -41.21
C THR A 975 -18.69 -14.24 -41.48
N LEU A 976 -17.94 -14.40 -42.57
CA LEU A 976 -17.05 -13.37 -43.14
C LEU A 976 -17.71 -12.66 -44.35
N ASN A 977 -18.92 -13.08 -44.71
CA ASN A 977 -19.68 -12.56 -45.85
C ASN A 977 -21.13 -12.20 -45.43
N PRO A 978 -21.33 -11.26 -44.49
CA PRO A 978 -22.65 -10.91 -43.95
C PRO A 978 -23.55 -10.19 -44.96
N LYS A 979 -24.82 -10.60 -45.05
CA LYS A 979 -25.86 -9.94 -45.88
C LYS A 979 -26.91 -9.28 -44.98
N TRP A 980 -26.78 -7.98 -44.72
CA TRP A 980 -27.66 -7.25 -43.81
C TRP A 980 -28.94 -6.75 -44.47
N ASN A 981 -28.84 -6.16 -45.67
CA ASN A 981 -29.91 -5.40 -46.33
C ASN A 981 -30.55 -4.35 -45.40
N PHE A 982 -29.70 -3.52 -44.78
CA PHE A 982 -30.09 -2.54 -43.77
C PHE A 982 -30.15 -1.13 -44.38
N ASN A 983 -31.23 -0.39 -44.10
CA ASN A 983 -31.42 0.99 -44.55
C ASN A 983 -31.43 1.99 -43.39
N CYS A 984 -30.88 3.18 -43.65
CA CYS A 984 -30.89 4.31 -42.71
C CYS A 984 -30.92 5.65 -43.46
N GLN A 985 -31.27 6.73 -42.77
CA GLN A 985 -31.33 8.10 -43.31
C GLN A 985 -30.51 9.05 -42.44
N PHE A 986 -29.61 9.80 -43.07
CA PHE A 986 -28.87 10.90 -42.45
C PHE A 986 -29.40 12.25 -42.94
N PHE A 987 -29.42 13.26 -42.08
CA PHE A 987 -29.58 14.66 -42.47
C PHE A 987 -28.21 15.29 -42.72
N ILE A 988 -28.07 16.00 -43.83
CA ILE A 988 -26.82 16.64 -44.26
C ILE A 988 -26.79 18.05 -43.67
N LYS A 989 -25.74 18.41 -42.93
CA LYS A 989 -25.51 19.76 -42.41
C LYS A 989 -24.72 20.60 -43.42
N ASP A 990 -23.65 20.04 -43.97
CA ASP A 990 -22.78 20.67 -44.97
C ASP A 990 -22.25 19.61 -45.93
N LEU A 991 -22.56 19.76 -47.22
CA LEU A 991 -22.19 18.82 -48.28
C LEU A 991 -20.67 18.62 -48.42
N TYR A 992 -19.87 19.64 -48.09
CA TYR A 992 -18.42 19.65 -48.27
C TYR A 992 -17.66 19.20 -47.00
N GLN A 993 -18.29 19.30 -45.82
CA GLN A 993 -17.70 18.87 -44.54
C GLN A 993 -18.24 17.54 -44.03
N ASP A 994 -19.48 17.15 -44.37
CA ASP A 994 -20.03 15.86 -43.96
C ASP A 994 -19.33 14.70 -44.68
N VAL A 995 -18.82 13.77 -43.88
CA VAL A 995 -18.24 12.49 -44.33
C VAL A 995 -19.05 11.36 -43.72
N LEU A 996 -19.45 10.41 -44.55
CA LEU A 996 -20.11 9.18 -44.13
C LEU A 996 -19.03 8.14 -43.79
N CYS A 997 -18.93 7.76 -42.52
CA CYS A 997 -18.07 6.68 -42.04
C CYS A 997 -18.87 5.37 -41.96
N ILE A 998 -18.28 4.28 -42.44
CA ILE A 998 -18.87 2.94 -42.48
C ILE A 998 -17.84 1.98 -41.88
N THR A 999 -18.11 1.49 -40.67
CA THR A 999 -17.14 0.73 -39.85
C THR A 999 -17.70 -0.65 -39.51
N MET A 1000 -16.94 -1.70 -39.82
CA MET A 1000 -17.29 -3.07 -39.48
C MET A 1000 -16.69 -3.45 -38.11
N PHE A 1001 -17.44 -4.22 -37.33
CA PHE A 1001 -17.03 -4.74 -36.02
C PHE A 1001 -17.47 -6.20 -35.86
N ASP A 1002 -16.64 -7.04 -35.24
CA ASP A 1002 -17.03 -8.36 -34.73
C ASP A 1002 -17.66 -8.18 -33.35
N ARG A 1003 -18.82 -8.78 -33.09
CA ARG A 1003 -19.45 -8.70 -31.78
C ARG A 1003 -18.92 -9.75 -30.81
N ASP A 1004 -18.22 -9.25 -29.79
CA ASP A 1004 -17.76 -10.00 -28.62
C ASP A 1004 -18.71 -9.84 -27.42
N GLN A 1005 -18.83 -10.91 -26.63
CA GLN A 1005 -19.64 -10.91 -25.41
C GLN A 1005 -18.87 -10.38 -24.19
N PHE A 1006 -17.55 -10.57 -24.13
CA PHE A 1006 -16.71 -10.34 -22.94
C PHE A 1006 -15.67 -9.20 -23.07
N SER A 1007 -15.55 -8.61 -24.25
CA SER A 1007 -14.61 -7.54 -24.57
C SER A 1007 -15.27 -6.50 -25.50
N PRO A 1008 -14.71 -5.28 -25.63
CA PRO A 1008 -15.09 -4.36 -26.70
C PRO A 1008 -15.05 -5.02 -28.09
N ASP A 1009 -16.07 -4.76 -28.91
CA ASP A 1009 -16.26 -5.34 -30.24
C ASP A 1009 -15.01 -5.18 -31.14
N ASP A 1010 -14.47 -6.28 -31.69
CA ASP A 1010 -13.18 -6.30 -32.41
C ASP A 1010 -13.27 -5.65 -33.80
N PHE A 1011 -12.24 -4.90 -34.20
CA PHE A 1011 -12.31 -4.06 -35.40
C PHE A 1011 -12.10 -4.87 -36.69
N LEU A 1012 -13.06 -4.75 -37.62
CA LEU A 1012 -13.09 -5.44 -38.92
C LEU A 1012 -12.86 -4.49 -40.13
N GLY A 1013 -12.45 -3.24 -39.89
CA GLY A 1013 -12.10 -2.27 -40.94
C GLY A 1013 -13.14 -1.17 -41.15
N ARG A 1014 -12.69 -0.02 -41.69
CA ARG A 1014 -13.56 1.14 -41.96
C ARG A 1014 -13.38 1.73 -43.36
N THR A 1015 -14.39 2.40 -43.86
CA THR A 1015 -14.33 3.15 -45.13
C THR A 1015 -15.08 4.48 -45.00
N GLU A 1016 -14.59 5.53 -45.65
CA GLU A 1016 -15.04 6.90 -45.46
C GLU A 1016 -15.38 7.56 -46.79
N VAL A 1017 -16.58 8.13 -46.89
CA VAL A 1017 -17.14 8.65 -48.14
C VAL A 1017 -17.65 10.10 -47.94
N PRO A 1018 -16.90 11.12 -48.41
CA PRO A 1018 -17.35 12.51 -48.37
C PRO A 1018 -18.65 12.71 -49.15
N VAL A 1019 -19.63 13.42 -48.59
CA VAL A 1019 -20.97 13.60 -49.19
C VAL A 1019 -20.90 14.33 -50.53
N ALA A 1020 -19.98 15.29 -50.69
CA ALA A 1020 -19.70 15.95 -51.97
C ALA A 1020 -19.34 14.95 -53.10
N LYS A 1021 -18.60 13.87 -52.78
CA LYS A 1021 -18.23 12.84 -53.77
C LYS A 1021 -19.46 12.07 -54.24
N ILE A 1022 -20.35 11.70 -53.30
CA ILE A 1022 -21.64 11.06 -53.61
C ILE A 1022 -22.47 11.95 -54.55
N ARG A 1023 -22.52 13.27 -54.30
CA ARG A 1023 -23.22 14.23 -55.18
C ARG A 1023 -22.68 14.18 -56.61
N THR A 1024 -21.36 14.34 -56.79
CA THR A 1024 -20.73 14.34 -58.12
C THR A 1024 -20.87 13.03 -58.90
N GLU A 1025 -21.14 11.92 -58.21
CA GLU A 1025 -21.32 10.59 -58.82
C GLU A 1025 -22.79 10.29 -59.15
N GLN A 1026 -23.73 10.84 -58.37
CA GLN A 1026 -25.17 10.76 -58.63
C GLN A 1026 -25.69 11.78 -59.64
N GLU A 1027 -24.95 12.87 -59.90
CA GLU A 1027 -25.27 13.87 -60.93
C GLU A 1027 -25.55 13.18 -62.28
N ASN A 1028 -26.82 13.22 -62.70
CA ASN A 1028 -27.40 12.56 -63.89
C ASN A 1028 -27.50 11.02 -63.89
N LYS A 1029 -27.35 10.34 -62.74
CA LYS A 1029 -27.37 8.85 -62.65
C LYS A 1029 -28.30 8.24 -61.60
N GLY A 1030 -28.86 9.04 -60.69
CA GLY A 1030 -29.78 8.53 -59.65
C GLY A 1030 -29.06 7.71 -58.57
N PRO A 1031 -29.79 6.85 -57.82
CA PRO A 1031 -29.21 6.10 -56.69
C PRO A 1031 -28.07 5.17 -57.11
N THR A 1032 -26.88 5.35 -56.53
CA THR A 1032 -25.65 4.67 -56.96
C THR A 1032 -25.24 3.58 -55.97
N THR A 1033 -25.05 2.35 -56.45
CA THR A 1033 -24.47 1.24 -55.67
C THR A 1033 -22.96 1.18 -55.87
N LYS A 1034 -22.21 0.97 -54.79
CA LYS A 1034 -20.76 0.86 -54.78
C LYS A 1034 -20.28 -0.34 -53.97
N ARG A 1035 -19.14 -0.88 -54.38
CA ARG A 1035 -18.28 -1.73 -53.56
C ARG A 1035 -17.14 -0.85 -53.05
N LEU A 1036 -16.89 -0.87 -51.75
CA LEU A 1036 -15.90 -0.05 -51.07
C LEU A 1036 -14.92 -0.96 -50.32
N LEU A 1037 -13.62 -0.72 -50.49
CA LEU A 1037 -12.60 -1.39 -49.69
C LEU A 1037 -12.68 -0.92 -48.23
N LEU A 1038 -12.49 -1.84 -47.29
CA LEU A 1038 -12.25 -1.51 -45.89
C LEU A 1038 -10.75 -1.26 -45.69
N HIS A 1039 -10.44 -0.16 -45.04
CA HIS A 1039 -9.08 0.25 -44.67
C HIS A 1039 -8.74 -0.17 -43.24
N GLU A 1040 -7.45 -0.12 -42.91
CA GLU A 1040 -6.87 -0.53 -41.61
C GLU A 1040 -6.99 -2.04 -41.30
N VAL A 1041 -7.39 -2.84 -42.29
CA VAL A 1041 -7.44 -4.31 -42.27
C VAL A 1041 -6.83 -4.91 -43.54
N PRO A 1042 -6.33 -6.16 -43.53
CA PRO A 1042 -5.72 -6.78 -44.71
C PRO A 1042 -6.73 -7.25 -45.76
N THR A 1043 -7.99 -7.51 -45.38
CA THR A 1043 -9.06 -7.97 -46.28
C THR A 1043 -10.40 -7.37 -45.86
N GLY A 1044 -11.31 -7.20 -46.82
CA GLY A 1044 -12.69 -6.79 -46.58
C GLY A 1044 -13.21 -5.76 -47.56
N GLU A 1045 -14.39 -6.00 -48.11
CA GLU A 1045 -15.15 -5.05 -48.93
C GLU A 1045 -16.60 -4.94 -48.47
N VAL A 1046 -17.21 -3.76 -48.58
CA VAL A 1046 -18.61 -3.50 -48.23
C VAL A 1046 -19.40 -2.96 -49.43
N TRP A 1047 -20.59 -3.51 -49.66
CA TRP A 1047 -21.51 -3.16 -50.73
C TRP A 1047 -22.61 -2.24 -50.21
N VAL A 1048 -22.62 -0.99 -50.68
CA VAL A 1048 -23.49 0.07 -50.16
C VAL A 1048 -24.12 0.85 -51.31
N ARG A 1049 -25.42 1.13 -51.21
CA ARG A 1049 -26.15 1.99 -52.13
C ARG A 1049 -26.50 3.32 -51.47
N PHE A 1050 -26.24 4.40 -52.20
CA PHE A 1050 -26.47 5.77 -51.78
C PHE A 1050 -27.62 6.40 -52.59
N ASP A 1051 -28.48 7.15 -51.92
CA ASP A 1051 -29.46 8.04 -52.55
C ASP A 1051 -29.52 9.38 -51.81
N LEU A 1052 -28.80 10.36 -52.37
CA LEU A 1052 -28.69 11.74 -51.93
C LEU A 1052 -29.84 12.59 -52.46
N GLN A 1053 -30.59 13.22 -51.57
CA GLN A 1053 -31.68 14.13 -51.90
C GLN A 1053 -31.50 15.44 -51.14
N LEU A 1054 -30.99 16.47 -51.81
CA LEU A 1054 -30.92 17.81 -51.24
C LEU A 1054 -32.33 18.42 -51.17
N PHE A 1055 -32.61 19.18 -50.12
CA PHE A 1055 -33.88 19.90 -50.05
C PHE A 1055 -33.81 21.13 -50.95
N GLU A 1056 -34.84 21.34 -51.75
CA GLU A 1056 -34.94 22.56 -52.55
C GLU A 1056 -34.91 23.78 -51.63
N GLN A 1057 -33.89 24.63 -51.79
CA GLN A 1057 -33.96 25.99 -51.29
C GLN A 1057 -35.08 26.70 -52.05
N LYS A 1058 -36.29 26.73 -51.46
CA LYS A 1058 -37.34 27.63 -51.91
C LYS A 1058 -36.80 29.05 -51.87
N THR A 1059 -36.54 29.61 -53.03
CA THR A 1059 -36.10 31.00 -53.19
C THR A 1059 -37.20 31.91 -52.68
N LEU A 1060 -37.07 32.36 -51.43
CA LEU A 1060 -37.81 33.49 -50.90
C LEU A 1060 -37.22 34.75 -51.54
N LEU A 1061 -37.83 35.13 -52.67
CA LEU A 1061 -37.69 36.44 -53.31
C LEU A 1061 -38.31 37.55 -52.45
#